data_AF-A0A8I3VYL4-F1
#
_entry.id   AF-A0A8I3VYL4-F1
#
_cell.length_a   1.000
_cell.length_b   1.000
_cell.length_c   1.000
_cell.angle_alpha   90.00
_cell.angle_beta   90.00
_cell.angle_gamma   90.00
#
_symmetry.space_group_name_H-M   'P 1'
#
loop_
_entity.id
_entity.type
_entity.pdbx_description
1 polymer ?
#
loop_
_entity_poly.entity_id
_entity_poly.type
_entity_poly.pdbx_seq_one_letter_code
_entity_poly.pdbx_strand_id
1 'polypeptide(L)'
;MRRTLQSGLPSSLAGEEPRPSELLLGSTWRTLPAPALSRDAVPPTGTGRRAAGGGRGRGGRGRGGRGGRTPEGAEQGPGAQQPGNGGGARSPRVSSMASASTSKYNSHSLENESIKRTSRDGVNRDLTEAVPRLAGETLITDKEVIYICPFNGPIKGRVYITNYRLYLRSLETDSALILDVPLGVISRIEKMGGATSRGENSYGLDITCKDMRNLRFALKQEGHSRRDMFEILTRYAFPLAHSLPLFAFLNEEKFNVDGWTVYNPVEEYRRQGLPNHHWRITFINKCYELCDTYPALLVVPYRATDDDLRRVATFRSRNRIPVLSWIHPENKTVIVRCSQPLVGMSGKRNKDDEKYLDVIRETNKQISKLTIYDARPSVNAVANKATGGGYESDDAYHNAELFFLDIHNIHVMRESLKKVRDIVYPNVEESHWLSSLESTHWLEHIKLVLTGAIQVADRVSSGKSSVLVHCSDGWDRTAQLTSLAMLMLDSFYRSIEGFEILVQKEWISFGHKFASRIGHGDKNHTDTDRSPIFLQFVDCVWQMSKQFPTAFEFNEQFLIIILDHLYSCRFGTFLFNCESARERQQPNPVEQRYMELLALRDEYIKRLEELQLANSAKLSDPPTSPSSPSQMVPHVQTHF
;
A
#
# COMPACT_ATOMS: atom_id res chain seq x y z
N MET A 1 -33.11 -51.16 -43.59
CA MET A 1 -34.14 -50.35 -44.28
C MET A 1 -35.43 -50.33 -43.44
N ARG A 2 -35.66 -49.27 -42.63
CA ARG A 2 -36.86 -49.03 -41.78
C ARG A 2 -37.04 -47.50 -41.67
N ARG A 3 -38.18 -46.94 -42.06
CA ARG A 3 -39.38 -46.59 -41.26
C ARG A 3 -39.18 -45.48 -40.20
N THR A 4 -39.74 -44.31 -40.51
CA THR A 4 -40.78 -43.56 -39.74
C THR A 4 -40.78 -43.65 -38.21
N LEU A 5 -40.77 -42.49 -37.50
CA LEU A 5 -41.94 -41.96 -36.76
C LEU A 5 -41.68 -40.62 -36.03
N GLN A 6 -42.77 -39.86 -35.84
CA GLN A 6 -42.89 -38.67 -34.97
C GLN A 6 -43.20 -39.07 -33.51
N SER A 7 -43.40 -38.04 -32.66
CA SER A 7 -43.81 -38.01 -31.24
C SER A 7 -42.65 -37.92 -30.25
N GLY A 8 -42.76 -37.18 -29.14
CA GLY A 8 -43.84 -36.30 -28.69
C GLY A 8 -43.53 -35.82 -27.26
N LEU A 9 -43.88 -34.57 -26.93
CA LEU A 9 -43.77 -34.08 -25.54
C LEU A 9 -44.68 -34.90 -24.61
N PRO A 10 -44.29 -35.03 -23.34
CA PRO A 10 -45.13 -34.36 -22.35
C PRO A 10 -44.33 -33.47 -21.39
N SER A 11 -44.93 -32.33 -21.07
CA SER A 11 -44.54 -31.46 -19.97
C SER A 11 -45.10 -31.98 -18.63
N SER A 12 -44.26 -32.08 -17.60
CA SER A 12 -44.56 -31.62 -16.22
C SER A 12 -43.55 -32.18 -15.20
N LEU A 13 -42.79 -31.27 -14.59
CA LEU A 13 -42.45 -31.23 -13.15
C LEU A 13 -41.52 -30.04 -12.95
N ALA A 14 -42.10 -28.91 -12.52
CA ALA A 14 -41.32 -27.75 -12.13
C ALA A 14 -40.65 -28.04 -10.78
N GLY A 15 -39.33 -28.21 -10.79
CA GLY A 15 -38.47 -28.12 -9.61
C GLY A 15 -37.61 -26.88 -9.75
N GLU A 16 -37.62 -26.00 -8.75
CA GLU A 16 -36.80 -24.79 -8.74
C GLU A 16 -35.31 -25.17 -8.64
N GLU A 17 -34.49 -24.70 -9.58
CA GLU A 17 -33.03 -24.70 -9.39
C GLU A 17 -32.64 -23.60 -8.40
N PRO A 18 -31.88 -23.89 -7.32
CA PRO A 18 -31.43 -22.87 -6.39
C PRO A 18 -30.32 -22.02 -7.01
N ARG A 19 -30.47 -20.69 -6.95
CA ARG A 19 -29.49 -19.72 -7.46
C ARG A 19 -28.14 -19.82 -6.71
N PRO A 20 -27.02 -20.05 -7.41
CA PRO A 20 -25.70 -20.17 -6.78
C PRO A 20 -25.04 -18.80 -6.57
N SER A 21 -25.51 -18.03 -5.58
CA SER A 21 -24.85 -16.76 -5.20
C SER A 21 -24.89 -16.38 -3.72
N GLU A 22 -25.82 -16.91 -2.91
CA GLU A 22 -25.98 -16.47 -1.50
C GLU A 22 -25.46 -17.46 -0.44
N LEU A 23 -25.14 -18.70 -0.81
CA LEU A 23 -24.81 -19.78 0.14
C LEU A 23 -23.32 -19.99 0.44
N LEU A 24 -22.39 -19.33 -0.26
CA LEU A 24 -20.95 -19.56 -0.11
C LEU A 24 -20.18 -18.50 0.70
N LEU A 25 -20.81 -17.37 1.03
CA LEU A 25 -20.17 -16.32 1.85
C LEU A 25 -20.69 -16.29 3.30
N GLY A 26 -21.97 -16.64 3.55
CA GLY A 26 -22.60 -16.43 4.87
C GLY A 26 -22.00 -17.19 6.06
N SER A 27 -21.15 -18.20 5.83
CA SER A 27 -20.51 -19.00 6.89
C SER A 27 -19.20 -18.42 7.43
N THR A 28 -18.43 -17.69 6.61
CA THR A 28 -17.08 -17.20 6.97
C THR A 28 -17.08 -15.85 7.69
N TRP A 29 -18.21 -15.12 7.73
CA TRP A 29 -18.32 -13.80 8.37
C TRP A 29 -18.64 -13.80 9.87
N ARG A 30 -18.62 -14.96 10.55
CA ARG A 30 -18.75 -14.97 12.01
C ARG A 30 -17.48 -14.39 12.63
N THR A 31 -17.61 -13.23 13.25
CA THR A 31 -16.55 -12.60 14.06
C THR A 31 -16.03 -13.59 15.08
N LEU A 32 -14.76 -13.98 14.95
CA LEU A 32 -14.02 -14.65 16.02
C LEU A 32 -14.02 -13.72 17.23
N PRO A 33 -14.37 -14.21 18.44
CA PRO A 33 -14.43 -13.36 19.63
C PRO A 33 -13.04 -12.82 19.96
N ALA A 34 -12.94 -11.51 20.17
CA ALA A 34 -11.70 -10.88 20.61
C ALA A 34 -11.23 -11.52 21.94
N PRO A 35 -9.93 -11.83 22.12
CA PRO A 35 -9.43 -12.40 23.35
C PRO A 35 -9.66 -11.42 24.51
N ALA A 36 -10.44 -11.85 25.50
CA ALA A 36 -10.71 -11.04 26.69
C ALA A 36 -9.40 -10.78 27.47
N LEU A 37 -9.04 -9.51 27.63
CA LEU A 37 -7.92 -9.09 28.46
C LEU A 37 -8.24 -9.37 29.93
N SER A 38 -7.79 -10.52 30.44
CA SER A 38 -7.84 -10.83 31.87
C SER A 38 -6.84 -9.95 32.64
N ARG A 39 -7.33 -8.83 33.17
CA ARG A 39 -6.72 -8.22 34.34
C ARG A 39 -6.96 -9.16 35.53
N ASP A 40 -5.92 -9.83 35.98
CA ASP A 40 -5.54 -9.94 37.41
C ASP A 40 -4.43 -10.99 37.61
N ALA A 41 -3.23 -10.52 37.96
CA ALA A 41 -2.14 -11.35 38.46
C ALA A 41 -1.22 -10.51 39.36
N VAL A 42 -1.53 -10.48 40.67
CA VAL A 42 -0.70 -9.84 41.69
C VAL A 42 0.54 -10.71 41.97
N PRO A 43 1.77 -10.20 41.95
CA PRO A 43 2.95 -10.97 42.33
C PRO A 43 3.07 -11.07 43.87
N PRO A 44 3.38 -12.24 44.44
CA PRO A 44 3.58 -12.37 45.88
C PRO A 44 4.93 -11.77 46.30
N THR A 45 4.89 -10.95 47.34
CA THR A 45 6.09 -10.45 48.03
C THR A 45 6.67 -11.55 48.93
N GLY A 46 7.98 -11.80 48.82
CA GLY A 46 8.68 -12.82 49.62
C GLY A 46 10.08 -12.36 50.02
N THR A 47 10.24 -11.92 51.27
CA THR A 47 11.51 -11.43 51.81
C THR A 47 12.46 -12.55 52.24
N GLY A 48 13.73 -12.48 51.85
CA GLY A 48 14.79 -13.38 52.34
C GLY A 48 16.18 -12.72 52.33
N ARG A 49 16.77 -12.51 53.51
CA ARG A 49 18.13 -11.91 53.70
C ARG A 49 19.21 -13.00 53.86
N ARG A 50 20.48 -12.55 53.73
CA ARG A 50 21.76 -13.21 54.15
C ARG A 50 22.30 -14.32 53.22
N ALA A 51 23.61 -14.53 53.07
CA ALA A 51 24.80 -13.82 53.60
C ALA A 51 26.02 -13.99 52.68
N ALA A 52 27.11 -13.26 52.96
CA ALA A 52 28.34 -13.24 52.18
C ALA A 52 29.36 -14.33 52.57
N GLY A 53 30.22 -14.67 51.60
CA GLY A 53 31.47 -15.42 51.72
C GLY A 53 32.00 -15.69 50.31
N GLY A 54 33.28 -15.49 49.95
CA GLY A 54 34.47 -15.25 50.77
C GLY A 54 35.52 -16.31 50.48
N GLY A 55 36.26 -16.22 49.36
CA GLY A 55 37.27 -17.22 48.98
C GLY A 55 38.25 -16.71 47.93
N ARG A 56 39.56 -16.85 48.19
CA ARG A 56 40.68 -16.44 47.32
C ARG A 56 41.40 -17.67 46.73
N GLY A 57 42.03 -17.50 45.57
CA GLY A 57 43.00 -18.44 44.97
C GLY A 57 43.13 -18.19 43.46
N ARG A 58 44.03 -17.36 42.92
CA ARG A 58 45.52 -17.39 42.85
C ARG A 58 46.12 -18.63 42.16
N GLY A 59 46.68 -18.42 40.96
CA GLY A 59 47.58 -19.32 40.23
C GLY A 59 47.12 -19.64 38.80
N GLY A 60 47.89 -19.43 37.72
CA GLY A 60 49.12 -18.66 37.56
C GLY A 60 50.10 -19.23 36.52
N ARG A 61 50.35 -18.48 35.42
CA ARG A 61 51.37 -18.73 34.35
C ARG A 61 51.04 -19.94 33.45
N GLY A 62 51.39 -19.99 32.16
CA GLY A 62 52.03 -19.07 31.20
C GLY A 62 52.04 -19.79 29.82
N ARG A 63 52.77 -19.43 28.75
CA ARG A 63 53.51 -18.22 28.33
C ARG A 63 53.92 -18.45 26.86
N GLY A 64 53.90 -17.43 25.99
CA GLY A 64 54.55 -17.45 24.66
C GLY A 64 53.59 -17.34 23.47
N GLY A 65 53.81 -16.49 22.46
CA GLY A 65 54.76 -15.36 22.39
C GLY A 65 55.36 -15.13 20.99
N ARG A 66 55.45 -13.85 20.58
CA ARG A 66 55.97 -13.32 19.30
C ARG A 66 55.04 -13.61 18.10
N GLY A 67 54.83 -12.71 17.13
CA GLY A 67 55.30 -11.33 16.88
C GLY A 67 55.02 -11.03 15.38
N GLY A 68 54.95 -9.82 14.84
CA GLY A 68 55.09 -8.45 15.35
C GLY A 68 55.52 -7.53 14.17
N ARG A 69 55.08 -6.25 14.15
CA ARG A 69 55.65 -5.05 13.46
C ARG A 69 54.56 -4.06 12.98
N THR A 70 54.65 -2.84 13.51
CA THR A 70 54.20 -1.57 12.91
C THR A 70 55.30 -1.02 11.96
N PRO A 71 55.09 0.11 11.26
CA PRO A 71 55.38 1.46 11.80
C PRO A 71 54.16 2.42 11.70
N GLU A 72 53.95 3.38 12.61
CA GLU A 72 54.36 4.81 12.59
C GLU A 72 53.68 5.66 11.47
N GLY A 73 53.29 6.92 11.68
CA GLY A 73 53.54 7.84 12.80
C GLY A 73 52.38 8.79 13.14
N ALA A 74 52.67 9.85 13.91
CA ALA A 74 51.68 10.74 14.55
C ALA A 74 52.01 12.23 14.36
N GLU A 75 51.06 13.13 14.64
CA GLU A 75 51.35 14.51 15.09
C GLU A 75 50.14 15.15 15.83
N GLN A 76 50.38 16.24 16.60
CA GLN A 76 49.46 16.78 17.62
C GLN A 76 49.31 18.32 17.60
N GLY A 77 48.06 18.84 17.69
CA GLY A 77 47.65 20.15 18.29
C GLY A 77 48.24 21.47 17.73
N PRO A 78 47.93 22.68 18.30
CA PRO A 78 46.87 23.13 19.25
C PRO A 78 45.94 24.24 18.64
N GLY A 79 45.03 24.98 19.31
CA GLY A 79 44.43 24.87 20.67
C GLY A 79 44.11 26.18 21.45
N ALA A 80 43.25 27.10 20.97
CA ALA A 80 42.85 28.35 21.67
C ALA A 80 41.39 28.78 21.34
N GLN A 81 40.42 28.83 22.26
CA GLN A 81 40.08 29.85 23.29
C GLN A 81 39.06 30.94 22.87
N GLN A 82 37.90 30.96 23.54
CA GLN A 82 37.00 32.13 23.69
C GLN A 82 37.25 32.82 25.04
N PRO A 83 37.00 34.14 25.18
CA PRO A 83 36.79 34.79 26.45
C PRO A 83 35.29 34.95 26.79
N GLY A 84 34.94 35.04 28.08
CA GLY A 84 33.59 35.38 28.54
C GLY A 84 33.59 36.15 29.86
N ASN A 85 32.52 36.93 30.07
CA ASN A 85 32.00 37.52 31.33
C ASN A 85 30.99 38.62 30.93
N GLY A 86 29.95 38.99 31.68
CA GLY A 86 29.33 38.51 32.93
C GLY A 86 27.96 39.22 33.04
N GLY A 87 27.13 39.16 34.08
CA GLY A 87 27.17 38.53 35.41
C GLY A 87 25.99 39.07 36.25
N GLY A 88 25.77 38.57 37.48
CA GLY A 88 24.77 39.10 38.44
C GLY A 88 23.38 38.41 38.36
N ALA A 89 23.02 37.41 39.16
CA ALA A 89 22.94 37.30 40.63
C ALA A 89 21.62 37.84 41.26
N ARG A 90 20.75 36.91 41.73
CA ARG A 90 20.30 36.80 43.13
C ARG A 90 19.42 35.56 43.38
N SER A 91 19.58 34.99 44.57
CA SER A 91 18.76 33.94 45.23
C SER A 91 17.97 34.62 46.39
N PRO A 92 17.16 33.96 47.26
CA PRO A 92 16.85 32.51 47.38
C PRO A 92 15.39 32.10 47.80
N ARG A 93 15.13 30.78 47.68
CA ARG A 93 14.39 29.87 48.61
C ARG A 93 12.93 30.12 49.12
N VAL A 94 12.09 29.08 48.86
CA VAL A 94 11.31 28.24 49.83
C VAL A 94 9.77 28.44 50.03
N SER A 95 9.05 27.30 49.91
CA SER A 95 7.87 26.80 50.67
C SER A 95 6.48 26.62 50.01
N SER A 96 5.77 25.58 50.49
CA SER A 96 4.35 25.17 50.29
C SER A 96 3.92 24.78 48.86
N MET A 97 3.34 23.60 48.57
CA MET A 97 2.18 22.82 49.08
C MET A 97 0.83 23.12 48.40
N ALA A 98 0.26 22.04 47.84
CA ALA A 98 -1.16 21.70 47.69
C ALA A 98 -2.02 22.27 46.53
N SER A 99 -2.88 21.35 46.06
CA SER A 99 -4.20 21.51 45.41
C SER A 99 -4.37 22.28 44.08
N ALA A 100 -4.53 21.46 43.04
CA ALA A 100 -5.46 21.56 41.91
C ALA A 100 -6.47 22.73 41.85
N SER A 101 -6.54 23.36 40.66
CA SER A 101 -7.82 23.75 40.04
C SER A 101 -7.68 23.94 38.52
N THR A 102 -8.77 23.65 37.81
CA THR A 102 -8.94 23.67 36.35
C THR A 102 -8.88 25.07 35.71
N SER A 103 -8.38 25.15 34.47
CA SER A 103 -8.75 26.23 33.54
C SER A 103 -8.87 25.74 32.09
N LYS A 104 -10.12 25.53 31.67
CA LYS A 104 -10.74 26.07 30.44
C LYS A 104 -9.81 26.30 29.24
N TYR A 105 -9.90 25.40 28.25
CA TYR A 105 -9.58 25.72 26.86
C TYR A 105 -10.66 26.67 26.30
N ASN A 106 -10.25 27.75 25.63
CA ASN A 106 -11.14 28.54 24.79
C ASN A 106 -11.26 27.89 23.41
N SER A 107 -12.49 27.57 23.02
CA SER A 107 -12.89 27.25 21.65
C SER A 107 -13.25 28.53 20.86
N HIS A 108 -13.54 28.34 19.56
CA HIS A 108 -13.98 29.34 18.56
C HIS A 108 -12.87 30.24 17.99
N SER A 109 -12.84 30.53 16.67
CA SER A 109 -13.58 29.95 15.53
C SER A 109 -12.99 30.50 14.22
N LEU A 110 -12.91 29.70 13.17
CA LEU A 110 -12.73 30.19 11.80
C LEU A 110 -14.03 29.99 11.02
N GLU A 111 -14.84 31.04 10.95
CA GLU A 111 -16.00 31.13 10.06
C GLU A 111 -15.87 32.34 9.14
N ASN A 112 -16.53 32.24 7.99
CA ASN A 112 -16.62 33.22 6.90
C ASN A 112 -16.62 34.70 7.31
N GLU A 113 -15.72 35.50 6.73
CA GLU A 113 -16.00 36.91 6.47
C GLU A 113 -16.26 37.15 4.97
N SER A 114 -17.51 37.49 4.66
CA SER A 114 -17.93 38.01 3.37
C SER A 114 -17.52 39.49 3.25
N ILE A 115 -16.70 39.81 2.24
CA ILE A 115 -16.14 41.16 2.09
C ILE A 115 -17.21 42.14 1.59
N LYS A 116 -17.55 43.12 2.43
CA LYS A 116 -18.31 44.32 2.02
C LYS A 116 -17.41 45.30 1.24
N ARG A 117 -17.98 45.94 0.21
CA ARG A 117 -17.33 47.00 -0.56
C ARG A 117 -17.10 48.27 0.28
N THR A 118 -15.88 48.80 0.28
CA THR A 118 -15.59 50.23 0.49
C THR A 118 -14.56 50.71 -0.55
N SER A 119 -14.61 52.00 -0.88
CA SER A 119 -14.01 52.59 -2.08
C SER A 119 -12.54 52.97 -1.96
N ARG A 120 -11.86 52.99 -3.12
CA ARG A 120 -10.70 53.84 -3.50
C ARG A 120 -9.72 54.23 -2.38
N ASP A 121 -8.53 53.66 -2.42
CA ASP A 121 -7.36 54.46 -2.82
C ASP A 121 -6.27 53.59 -3.45
N GLY A 122 -5.48 54.20 -4.32
CA GLY A 122 -4.52 53.49 -5.18
C GLY A 122 -3.20 53.18 -4.47
N VAL A 123 -3.04 51.93 -4.02
CA VAL A 123 -1.72 51.36 -3.71
C VAL A 123 -1.60 50.03 -4.44
N ASN A 124 -0.48 49.87 -5.15
CA ASN A 124 -0.13 48.68 -5.92
C ASN A 124 0.03 47.47 -4.97
N ARG A 125 -1.03 46.69 -4.79
CA ARG A 125 -0.98 45.44 -4.02
C ARG A 125 -0.43 44.34 -4.91
N ASP A 126 0.68 43.73 -4.49
CA ASP A 126 1.23 42.53 -5.09
C ASP A 126 0.15 41.44 -5.19
N LEU A 127 -0.31 41.16 -6.41
CA LEU A 127 -1.21 40.03 -6.73
C LEU A 127 -0.43 38.72 -6.88
N THR A 128 0.72 38.60 -6.23
CA THR A 128 1.36 37.32 -5.95
C THR A 128 0.63 36.62 -4.80
N GLU A 129 -0.61 36.21 -5.05
CA GLU A 129 -1.29 35.23 -4.20
C GLU A 129 -0.47 33.94 -4.21
N ALA A 130 0.40 33.82 -3.21
CA ALA A 130 1.42 32.79 -3.15
C ALA A 130 0.76 31.41 -3.16
N VAL A 131 1.11 30.58 -4.15
CA VAL A 131 0.68 29.19 -4.22
C VAL A 131 0.95 28.52 -2.86
N PRO A 132 -0.06 27.91 -2.22
CA PRO A 132 0.13 27.16 -0.98
C PRO A 132 1.17 26.07 -1.22
N ARG A 133 2.24 26.08 -0.42
CA ARG A 133 3.38 25.18 -0.55
C ARG A 133 3.56 24.34 0.70
N LEU A 134 3.91 23.08 0.53
CA LEU A 134 4.32 22.19 1.61
C LEU A 134 5.72 22.62 2.11
N ALA A 135 6.09 22.19 3.33
CA ALA A 135 7.44 22.40 3.82
C ALA A 135 8.44 21.61 2.93
N GLY A 136 9.52 22.26 2.47
CA GLY A 136 10.43 21.72 1.45
C GLY A 136 9.97 21.90 -0.01
N GLU A 137 8.76 22.40 -0.27
CA GLU A 137 8.26 22.65 -1.62
C GLU A 137 8.74 24.00 -2.17
N THR A 138 9.40 23.97 -3.33
CA THR A 138 9.97 25.14 -4.00
C THR A 138 9.30 25.39 -5.35
N LEU A 139 8.92 26.64 -5.61
CA LEU A 139 8.42 27.06 -6.93
C LEU A 139 9.58 27.07 -7.92
N ILE A 140 9.42 26.38 -9.05
CA ILE A 140 10.43 26.30 -10.12
C ILE A 140 10.14 27.33 -11.21
N THR A 141 8.88 27.42 -11.64
CA THR A 141 8.44 28.37 -12.67
C THR A 141 6.92 28.53 -12.63
N ASP A 142 6.41 29.58 -13.25
CA ASP A 142 5.03 29.69 -13.66
C ASP A 142 4.93 30.04 -15.15
N LYS A 143 3.85 29.61 -15.79
CA LYS A 143 3.55 29.87 -17.21
C LYS A 143 2.06 30.11 -17.39
N GLU A 144 1.71 31.11 -18.21
CA GLU A 144 0.35 31.27 -18.71
C GLU A 144 0.05 30.21 -19.76
N VAL A 145 -1.09 29.55 -19.63
CA VAL A 145 -1.53 28.46 -20.48
C VAL A 145 -3.04 28.55 -20.72
N ILE A 146 -3.50 27.81 -21.73
CA ILE A 146 -4.92 27.48 -21.90
C ILE A 146 -5.06 26.00 -21.54
N TYR A 147 -5.68 25.69 -20.41
CA TYR A 147 -6.02 24.30 -20.07
C TYR A 147 -7.25 23.90 -20.87
N ILE A 148 -7.12 22.83 -21.67
CA ILE A 148 -8.23 22.29 -22.46
C ILE A 148 -8.95 21.27 -21.57
N CYS A 149 -9.87 21.75 -20.73
CA CYS A 149 -10.70 20.89 -19.91
C CYS A 149 -11.63 20.09 -20.83
N PRO A 150 -11.63 18.74 -20.78
CA PRO A 150 -12.52 17.94 -21.63
C PRO A 150 -14.01 18.11 -21.26
N PHE A 151 -14.30 18.61 -20.06
CA PHE A 151 -15.67 18.78 -19.53
C PHE A 151 -16.21 20.21 -19.68
N ASN A 152 -15.34 21.23 -19.54
CA ASN A 152 -15.73 22.65 -19.53
C ASN A 152 -15.13 23.47 -20.68
N GLY A 153 -14.36 22.85 -21.57
CA GLY A 153 -13.69 23.54 -22.68
C GLY A 153 -12.40 24.27 -22.28
N PRO A 154 -11.90 25.18 -23.13
CA PRO A 154 -10.65 25.90 -22.90
C PRO A 154 -10.78 26.95 -21.77
N ILE A 155 -9.91 26.88 -20.77
CA ILE A 155 -9.85 27.81 -19.63
C ILE A 155 -8.49 28.51 -19.63
N LYS A 156 -8.45 29.85 -19.65
CA LYS A 156 -7.19 30.59 -19.49
C LYS A 156 -6.76 30.56 -18.02
N GLY A 157 -5.50 30.21 -17.79
CA GLY A 157 -4.97 30.07 -16.45
C GLY A 157 -3.47 30.23 -16.35
N ARG A 158 -2.97 30.21 -15.11
CA ARG A 158 -1.54 30.20 -14.81
C ARG A 158 -1.20 28.88 -14.13
N VAL A 159 -0.33 28.10 -14.77
CA VAL A 159 0.26 26.89 -14.19
C VAL A 159 1.52 27.29 -13.43
N TYR A 160 1.57 26.89 -12.17
CA TYR A 160 2.75 26.93 -11.33
C TYR A 160 3.31 25.51 -11.24
N ILE A 161 4.63 25.36 -11.40
CA ILE A 161 5.33 24.08 -11.32
C ILE A 161 6.29 24.17 -10.15
N THR A 162 6.17 23.24 -9.21
CA THR A 162 7.08 23.11 -8.07
C THR A 162 8.00 21.89 -8.25
N ASN A 163 8.86 21.62 -7.27
CA ASN A 163 9.56 20.34 -7.16
C ASN A 163 8.64 19.16 -6.77
N TYR A 164 7.34 19.38 -6.52
CA TYR A 164 6.38 18.36 -6.12
C TYR A 164 5.16 18.22 -7.05
N ARG A 165 4.55 19.33 -7.51
CA ARG A 165 3.25 19.33 -8.21
C ARG A 165 3.17 20.36 -9.35
N LEU A 166 2.18 20.14 -10.21
CA LEU A 166 1.61 21.13 -11.12
C LEU A 166 0.33 21.68 -10.48
N TYR A 167 0.25 23.00 -10.35
CA TYR A 167 -0.87 23.70 -9.71
C TYR A 167 -1.43 24.75 -10.68
N LEU A 168 -2.70 24.65 -11.08
CA LEU A 168 -3.34 25.54 -12.06
C LEU A 168 -4.43 26.39 -11.39
N ARG A 169 -4.35 27.72 -11.59
CA ARG A 169 -5.43 28.65 -11.23
C ARG A 169 -6.04 29.33 -12.45
N SER A 170 -7.32 29.65 -12.37
CA SER A 170 -8.03 30.47 -13.36
C SER A 170 -7.50 31.91 -13.38
N LEU A 171 -7.47 32.51 -14.57
CA LEU A 171 -7.27 33.95 -14.75
C LEU A 171 -8.58 34.70 -15.06
N GLU A 172 -9.70 33.98 -15.25
CA GLU A 172 -10.99 34.55 -15.72
C GLU A 172 -12.10 34.49 -14.66
N THR A 173 -11.90 33.73 -13.59
CA THR A 173 -12.85 33.53 -12.47
C THR A 173 -12.08 33.59 -11.15
N ASP A 174 -12.50 34.47 -10.21
CA ASP A 174 -11.91 34.80 -8.89
C ASP A 174 -10.85 33.81 -8.37
N SER A 175 -9.68 33.88 -9.00
CA SER A 175 -8.57 32.91 -9.04
C SER A 175 -8.83 31.50 -8.49
N ALA A 176 -9.90 30.85 -8.95
CA ALA A 176 -10.28 29.51 -8.50
C ALA A 176 -9.19 28.48 -8.85
N LEU A 177 -8.95 27.53 -7.93
CA LEU A 177 -8.11 26.36 -8.18
C LEU A 177 -8.80 25.43 -9.18
N ILE A 178 -8.11 25.10 -10.27
CA ILE A 178 -8.62 24.19 -11.31
C ILE A 178 -7.98 22.81 -11.18
N LEU A 179 -6.66 22.73 -10.99
CA LEU A 179 -5.93 21.46 -10.85
C LEU A 179 -4.84 21.57 -9.78
N ASP A 180 -4.74 20.55 -8.94
CA ASP A 180 -3.56 20.24 -8.15
C ASP A 180 -3.15 18.80 -8.46
N VAL A 181 -1.95 18.60 -9.02
CA VAL A 181 -1.50 17.30 -9.55
C VAL A 181 -0.04 17.05 -9.15
N PRO A 182 0.23 16.12 -8.22
CA PRO A 182 1.59 15.70 -7.90
C PRO A 182 2.33 15.16 -9.13
N LEU A 183 3.56 15.62 -9.37
CA LEU A 183 4.32 15.28 -10.57
C LEU A 183 4.66 13.79 -10.65
N GLY A 184 4.71 13.07 -9.53
CA GLY A 184 4.89 11.60 -9.51
C GLY A 184 3.74 10.80 -10.15
N VAL A 185 2.56 11.43 -10.29
CA VAL A 185 1.39 10.90 -11.01
C VAL A 185 1.61 10.97 -12.54
N ILE A 186 2.47 11.85 -13.04
CA ILE A 186 2.73 11.95 -14.48
C ILE A 186 3.44 10.68 -14.97
N SER A 187 2.89 10.07 -16.01
CA SER A 187 3.45 8.89 -16.68
C SER A 187 4.24 9.28 -17.93
N ARG A 188 3.71 10.22 -18.72
CA ARG A 188 4.26 10.63 -20.02
C ARG A 188 3.92 12.10 -20.30
N ILE A 189 4.83 12.79 -20.99
CA ILE A 189 4.64 14.17 -21.47
C ILE A 189 4.94 14.17 -22.98
N GLU A 190 4.03 14.70 -23.77
CA GLU A 190 4.16 14.81 -25.23
C GLU A 190 4.00 16.27 -25.70
N LYS A 191 4.61 16.60 -26.83
CA LYS A 191 4.51 17.92 -27.47
C LYS A 191 3.43 17.87 -28.54
N MET A 192 2.35 18.63 -28.34
CA MET A 192 1.30 18.82 -29.34
C MET A 192 1.70 19.89 -30.36
N GLY A 193 1.44 19.62 -31.63
CA GLY A 193 1.64 20.56 -32.74
C GLY A 193 3.10 20.83 -33.11
N GLY A 194 3.31 21.76 -34.03
CA GLY A 194 4.62 22.17 -34.54
C GLY A 194 4.56 23.54 -35.23
N ALA A 195 5.62 23.91 -35.94
CA ALA A 195 5.71 25.21 -36.63
C ALA A 195 4.66 25.41 -37.74
N THR A 196 4.02 24.33 -38.20
CA THR A 196 2.95 24.34 -39.21
C THR A 196 1.54 24.28 -38.61
N SER A 197 1.41 24.18 -37.29
CA SER A 197 0.11 24.09 -36.61
C SER A 197 -0.60 25.44 -36.63
N ARG A 198 -1.68 25.55 -37.40
CA ARG A 198 -2.48 26.79 -37.56
C ARG A 198 -3.84 26.75 -36.84
N GLY A 199 -4.21 25.62 -36.25
CA GLY A 199 -5.46 25.51 -35.50
C GLY A 199 -5.40 26.21 -34.15
N GLU A 200 -6.53 26.74 -33.69
CA GLU A 200 -6.64 27.27 -32.33
C GLU A 200 -6.29 26.19 -31.29
N ASN A 201 -5.55 26.56 -30.25
CA ASN A 201 -5.14 25.66 -29.15
C ASN A 201 -4.40 24.37 -29.60
N SER A 202 -3.85 24.34 -30.82
CA SER A 202 -3.23 23.15 -31.43
C SER A 202 -1.74 22.95 -31.09
N TYR A 203 -1.12 23.92 -30.40
CA TYR A 203 0.29 23.88 -29.99
C TYR A 203 0.39 23.87 -28.46
N GLY A 204 1.11 22.91 -27.88
CA GLY A 204 1.25 22.81 -26.43
C GLY A 204 1.70 21.45 -25.93
N LEU A 205 1.22 21.00 -24.76
CA LEU A 205 1.57 19.73 -24.12
C LEU A 205 0.35 18.84 -23.88
N ASP A 206 0.54 17.54 -24.08
CA ASP A 206 -0.37 16.48 -23.65
C ASP A 206 0.35 15.66 -22.57
N ILE A 207 -0.31 15.42 -21.43
CA ILE A 207 0.27 14.80 -20.25
C ILE A 207 -0.59 13.62 -19.82
N THR A 208 -0.07 12.40 -19.98
CA THR A 208 -0.73 11.19 -19.50
C THR A 208 -0.39 10.95 -18.04
N CYS A 209 -1.41 10.80 -17.20
CA CYS A 209 -1.28 10.55 -15.78
C CYS A 209 -1.57 9.07 -15.41
N LYS A 210 -1.10 8.65 -14.24
CA LYS A 210 -1.27 7.29 -13.70
C LYS A 210 -2.64 7.08 -13.03
N ASP A 211 -3.30 8.18 -12.67
CA ASP A 211 -4.63 8.27 -12.05
C ASP A 211 -5.78 8.25 -13.08
N MET A 212 -5.57 7.59 -14.22
CA MET A 212 -6.52 7.46 -15.34
C MET A 212 -6.87 8.76 -16.10
N ARG A 213 -6.26 9.91 -15.77
CA ARG A 213 -6.51 11.19 -16.45
C ARG A 213 -5.47 11.50 -17.55
N ASN A 214 -5.85 12.37 -18.49
CA ASN A 214 -4.92 13.09 -19.37
C ASN A 214 -5.15 14.60 -19.22
N LEU A 215 -4.06 15.38 -19.12
CA LEU A 215 -4.10 16.84 -18.98
C LEU A 215 -3.53 17.50 -20.23
N ARG A 216 -4.30 18.40 -20.84
CA ARG A 216 -3.96 19.02 -22.12
C ARG A 216 -3.84 20.54 -21.98
N PHE A 217 -2.66 21.08 -22.31
CA PHE A 217 -2.35 22.50 -22.19
C PHE A 217 -1.97 23.07 -23.55
N ALA A 218 -2.62 24.15 -24.00
CA ALA A 218 -2.18 24.95 -25.13
C ALA A 218 -1.30 26.12 -24.67
N LEU A 219 -0.31 26.46 -25.49
CA LEU A 219 0.73 27.46 -25.23
C LEU A 219 0.95 28.35 -26.46
N LYS A 220 1.53 29.53 -26.25
CA LYS A 220 1.93 30.45 -27.34
C LYS A 220 3.10 29.84 -28.13
N GLN A 221 3.07 29.92 -29.46
CA GLN A 221 4.17 29.41 -30.31
C GLN A 221 5.46 30.25 -30.16
N GLU A 222 5.28 31.54 -29.88
CA GLU A 222 6.34 32.51 -29.62
C GLU A 222 7.10 32.22 -28.30
N GLY A 223 8.32 32.75 -28.21
CA GLY A 223 9.11 32.73 -26.97
C GLY A 223 9.47 31.34 -26.44
N HIS A 224 9.43 30.31 -27.29
CA HIS A 224 9.74 28.91 -26.96
C HIS A 224 8.95 28.30 -25.77
N SER A 225 7.82 28.90 -25.36
CA SER A 225 7.13 28.58 -24.10
C SER A 225 6.86 27.08 -23.84
N ARG A 226 6.41 26.34 -24.88
CA ARG A 226 6.19 24.88 -24.83
C ARG A 226 7.49 24.09 -24.59
N ARG A 227 8.62 24.54 -25.14
CA ARG A 227 9.92 23.89 -24.95
C ARG A 227 10.35 24.01 -23.49
N ASP A 228 10.31 25.23 -22.93
CA ASP A 228 10.67 25.49 -21.53
C ASP A 228 9.81 24.64 -20.58
N MET A 229 8.48 24.70 -20.75
CA MET A 229 7.53 23.98 -19.89
C MET A 229 7.72 22.46 -20.01
N PHE A 230 7.99 21.95 -21.21
CA PHE A 230 8.31 20.54 -21.42
C PHE A 230 9.60 20.12 -20.71
N GLU A 231 10.68 20.89 -20.86
CA GLU A 231 11.99 20.56 -20.28
C GLU A 231 11.94 20.62 -18.74
N ILE A 232 11.23 21.61 -18.18
CA ILE A 232 11.01 21.73 -16.73
C ILE A 232 10.14 20.58 -16.20
N LEU A 233 8.95 20.34 -16.78
CA LEU A 233 8.10 19.23 -16.31
C LEU A 233 8.78 17.87 -16.45
N THR A 234 9.48 17.62 -17.55
CA THR A 234 10.24 16.37 -17.75
C THR A 234 11.32 16.19 -16.68
N ARG A 235 11.99 17.27 -16.26
CA ARG A 235 13.02 17.22 -15.21
C ARG A 235 12.44 16.88 -13.84
N TYR A 236 11.34 17.50 -13.44
CA TYR A 236 10.77 17.38 -12.08
C TYR A 236 9.70 16.29 -11.92
N ALA A 237 9.06 15.83 -13.00
CA ALA A 237 8.21 14.63 -12.97
C ALA A 237 9.01 13.32 -13.04
N PHE A 238 10.21 13.36 -13.63
CA PHE A 238 11.09 12.20 -13.72
C PHE A 238 12.45 12.48 -13.03
N PRO A 239 12.48 12.79 -11.73
CA PRO A 239 13.70 13.22 -11.03
C PRO A 239 14.82 12.17 -11.06
N LEU A 240 14.51 10.87 -10.90
CA LEU A 240 15.53 9.82 -10.95
C LEU A 240 16.19 9.74 -12.33
N ALA A 241 15.42 9.93 -13.40
CA ALA A 241 15.95 10.00 -14.77
C ALA A 241 16.83 11.25 -15.05
N HIS A 242 16.92 12.19 -14.10
CA HIS A 242 17.71 13.42 -14.15
C HIS A 242 18.66 13.58 -12.94
N SER A 243 18.92 12.49 -12.18
CA SER A 243 19.77 12.50 -10.98
C SER A 243 19.32 13.50 -9.89
N LEU A 244 18.01 13.74 -9.78
CA LEU A 244 17.38 14.51 -8.71
C LEU A 244 16.74 13.56 -7.67
N PRO A 245 16.64 13.96 -6.40
CA PRO A 245 15.87 13.21 -5.40
C PRO A 245 14.36 13.26 -5.70
N LEU A 246 13.64 12.23 -5.25
CA LEU A 246 12.18 12.26 -5.15
C LEU A 246 11.75 13.25 -4.05
N PHE A 247 10.57 13.85 -4.18
CA PHE A 247 10.10 14.87 -3.22
C PHE A 247 9.98 14.33 -1.78
N ALA A 248 9.76 13.04 -1.57
CA ALA A 248 9.84 12.38 -0.26
C ALA A 248 11.14 12.64 0.53
N PHE A 249 12.27 12.89 -0.15
CA PHE A 249 13.56 13.24 0.50
C PHE A 249 13.79 14.76 0.63
N LEU A 250 12.87 15.56 0.10
CA LEU A 250 12.86 17.02 0.20
C LEU A 250 11.73 17.52 1.10
N ASN A 251 10.77 16.68 1.46
CA ASN A 251 9.62 17.02 2.28
C ASN A 251 10.06 17.28 3.73
N GLU A 252 9.74 18.46 4.25
CA GLU A 252 10.09 18.89 5.61
C GLU A 252 8.86 18.98 6.54
N GLU A 253 7.70 18.45 6.11
CA GLU A 253 6.46 18.48 6.89
C GLU A 253 6.62 17.80 8.26
N LYS A 254 6.01 18.38 9.30
CA LYS A 254 6.11 17.91 10.69
C LYS A 254 4.75 17.41 11.16
N PHE A 255 4.76 16.22 11.76
CA PHE A 255 3.58 15.50 12.22
C PHE A 255 3.81 14.95 13.64
N ASN A 256 2.73 14.73 14.39
CA ASN A 256 2.77 14.54 15.84
C ASN A 256 3.14 13.14 16.33
N VAL A 257 2.97 12.11 15.50
CA VAL A 257 3.30 10.71 15.81
C VAL A 257 4.45 10.26 14.90
N ASP A 258 4.96 9.04 15.05
CA ASP A 258 5.80 8.37 14.04
C ASP A 258 5.12 7.03 13.69
N GLY A 259 5.08 6.72 12.40
CA GLY A 259 4.40 5.59 11.79
C GLY A 259 5.37 4.69 11.03
N TRP A 260 6.66 5.04 10.96
CA TRP A 260 7.69 4.01 10.75
C TRP A 260 7.65 3.00 11.91
N THR A 261 7.10 3.40 13.07
CA THR A 261 6.85 2.53 14.21
C THR A 261 5.46 1.88 14.22
N VAL A 262 4.58 2.09 13.22
CA VAL A 262 3.24 1.46 13.20
C VAL A 262 3.34 -0.06 13.09
N TYR A 263 4.29 -0.54 12.29
CA TYR A 263 4.54 -1.95 12.11
C TYR A 263 5.81 -2.38 12.82
N ASN A 264 5.63 -3.07 13.95
CA ASN A 264 6.68 -3.85 14.57
C ASN A 264 6.42 -5.35 14.29
N PRO A 265 7.27 -6.04 13.51
CA PRO A 265 7.06 -7.45 13.19
C PRO A 265 6.92 -8.35 14.43
N VAL A 266 7.65 -8.05 15.51
CA VAL A 266 7.61 -8.85 16.75
C VAL A 266 6.28 -8.66 17.48
N GLU A 267 5.74 -7.44 17.53
CA GLU A 267 4.42 -7.18 18.13
C GLU A 267 3.30 -7.82 17.31
N GLU A 268 3.34 -7.73 15.98
CA GLU A 268 2.34 -8.36 15.12
C GLU A 268 2.37 -9.90 15.22
N TYR A 269 3.56 -10.52 15.25
CA TYR A 269 3.65 -11.96 15.52
C TYR A 269 3.16 -12.31 16.94
N ARG A 270 3.45 -11.46 17.96
CA ARG A 270 2.93 -11.68 19.32
C ARG A 270 1.40 -11.59 19.37
N ARG A 271 0.78 -10.66 18.66
CA ARG A 271 -0.70 -10.54 18.52
C ARG A 271 -1.32 -11.84 18.00
N GLN A 272 -0.65 -12.50 17.05
CA GLN A 272 -1.05 -13.81 16.51
C GLN A 272 -0.71 -15.01 17.42
N GLY A 273 -0.13 -14.80 18.62
CA GLY A 273 0.28 -15.89 19.52
C GLY A 273 1.56 -16.62 19.09
N LEU A 274 2.51 -15.88 18.51
CA LEU A 274 3.82 -16.36 18.06
C LEU A 274 4.97 -15.63 18.78
N PRO A 275 6.13 -16.28 18.99
CA PRO A 275 6.42 -17.70 18.73
C PRO A 275 5.68 -18.62 19.72
N ASN A 276 5.58 -19.91 19.37
CA ASN A 276 4.98 -20.93 20.22
C ASN A 276 5.69 -22.29 20.01
N HIS A 277 5.14 -23.38 20.55
CA HIS A 277 5.75 -24.71 20.51
C HIS A 277 5.78 -25.35 19.11
N HIS A 278 5.04 -24.81 18.13
CA HIS A 278 5.06 -25.26 16.73
C HIS A 278 5.77 -24.29 15.78
N TRP A 279 5.91 -23.01 16.14
CA TRP A 279 6.41 -21.95 15.27
C TRP A 279 7.43 -21.06 15.99
N ARG A 280 8.59 -20.84 15.38
CA ARG A 280 9.67 -19.98 15.90
C ARG A 280 9.90 -18.77 14.98
N ILE A 281 10.32 -17.65 15.58
CA ILE A 281 10.96 -16.56 14.84
C ILE A 281 12.42 -16.98 14.58
N THR A 282 12.88 -16.86 13.34
CA THR A 282 14.30 -17.00 12.98
C THR A 282 14.90 -15.65 12.62
N PHE A 283 16.17 -15.48 12.96
CA PHE A 283 17.00 -14.32 12.64
C PHE A 283 17.97 -14.61 11.48
N ILE A 284 17.84 -15.76 10.81
CA ILE A 284 18.72 -16.17 9.69
C ILE A 284 18.75 -15.14 8.55
N ASN A 285 17.66 -14.39 8.36
CA ASN A 285 17.56 -13.35 7.33
C ASN A 285 17.79 -11.93 7.86
N LYS A 286 18.28 -11.76 9.10
CA LYS A 286 18.45 -10.43 9.72
C LYS A 286 19.35 -9.49 8.90
N CYS A 287 20.33 -10.04 8.19
CA CYS A 287 21.22 -9.32 7.28
C CYS A 287 20.86 -9.52 5.80
N TYR A 288 19.66 -10.05 5.51
CA TYR A 288 19.12 -10.33 4.17
C TYR A 288 19.90 -11.35 3.33
N GLU A 289 20.77 -12.15 3.97
CA GLU A 289 21.64 -13.12 3.32
C GLU A 289 20.91 -14.37 2.81
N LEU A 290 19.80 -14.78 3.45
CA LEU A 290 19.01 -15.92 2.99
C LEU A 290 18.17 -15.51 1.77
N CYS A 291 17.45 -14.38 1.87
CA CYS A 291 16.62 -13.84 0.81
C CYS A 291 16.54 -12.30 0.92
N ASP A 292 17.09 -11.62 -0.09
CA ASP A 292 17.26 -10.16 -0.14
C ASP A 292 15.96 -9.35 -0.36
N THR A 293 14.88 -10.05 -0.71
CA THR A 293 13.52 -9.51 -0.94
C THR A 293 12.50 -9.93 0.12
N TYR A 294 12.94 -10.61 1.17
CA TYR A 294 12.14 -10.97 2.35
C TYR A 294 12.48 -10.07 3.54
N PRO A 295 11.60 -10.02 4.55
CA PRO A 295 11.88 -9.26 5.75
C PRO A 295 13.02 -9.88 6.57
N ALA A 296 13.62 -9.06 7.44
CA ALA A 296 14.72 -9.45 8.34
C ALA A 296 14.32 -10.57 9.31
N LEU A 297 13.05 -10.59 9.74
CA LEU A 297 12.48 -11.58 10.65
C LEU A 297 11.46 -12.49 9.94
N LEU A 298 11.66 -13.80 10.05
CA LEU A 298 10.80 -14.81 9.43
C LEU A 298 10.22 -15.74 10.49
N VAL A 299 8.96 -16.16 10.34
CA VAL A 299 8.35 -17.20 11.17
C VAL A 299 8.29 -18.51 10.39
N VAL A 300 8.86 -19.56 11.00
CA VAL A 300 9.08 -20.88 10.43
C VAL A 300 8.70 -21.97 11.44
N PRO A 301 8.44 -23.22 11.03
CA PRO A 301 8.17 -24.29 11.97
C PRO A 301 9.32 -24.49 12.97
N TYR A 302 8.99 -24.71 14.25
CA TYR A 302 9.95 -24.87 15.34
C TYR A 302 10.94 -26.02 15.08
N ARG A 303 10.48 -27.09 14.41
CA ARG A 303 11.27 -28.29 14.11
C ARG A 303 12.24 -28.12 12.92
N ALA A 304 12.10 -27.06 12.11
CA ALA A 304 13.01 -26.78 11.01
C ALA A 304 14.21 -25.98 11.53
N THR A 305 15.43 -26.47 11.32
CA THR A 305 16.67 -25.77 11.68
C THR A 305 17.03 -24.72 10.63
N ASP A 306 17.87 -23.73 10.99
CA ASP A 306 18.33 -22.71 10.03
C ASP A 306 19.12 -23.33 8.86
N ASP A 307 19.76 -24.50 9.03
CA ASP A 307 20.40 -25.24 7.94
C ASP A 307 19.41 -25.97 7.03
N ASP A 308 18.25 -26.42 7.55
CA ASP A 308 17.14 -26.87 6.69
C ASP A 308 16.67 -25.70 5.81
N LEU A 309 16.47 -24.50 6.40
CA LEU A 309 16.03 -23.30 5.65
C LEU A 309 16.99 -22.93 4.53
N ARG A 310 18.31 -23.03 4.75
CA ARG A 310 19.32 -22.82 3.69
C ARG A 310 19.17 -23.81 2.53
N ARG A 311 18.88 -25.09 2.81
CA ARG A 311 18.68 -26.11 1.76
C ARG A 311 17.38 -25.87 0.98
N VAL A 312 16.28 -25.55 1.67
CA VAL A 312 14.98 -25.17 1.07
C VAL A 312 15.13 -23.93 0.17
N ALA A 313 15.88 -22.92 0.63
CA ALA A 313 16.14 -21.69 -0.12
C ALA A 313 16.73 -21.93 -1.52
N THR A 314 17.66 -22.90 -1.66
CA THR A 314 18.26 -23.23 -2.98
C THR A 314 17.25 -23.72 -4.02
N PHE A 315 16.05 -24.15 -3.60
CA PHE A 315 15.02 -24.71 -4.48
C PHE A 315 13.81 -23.79 -4.69
N ARG A 316 13.71 -22.67 -3.95
CA ARG A 316 12.63 -21.69 -4.11
C ARG A 316 13.15 -20.51 -4.91
N SER A 317 12.40 -20.06 -5.91
CA SER A 317 12.82 -18.94 -6.77
C SER A 317 13.18 -17.71 -5.93
N ARG A 318 14.40 -17.16 -6.14
CA ARG A 318 14.96 -16.04 -5.36
C ARG A 318 15.05 -16.29 -3.85
N ASN A 319 15.17 -17.55 -3.45
CA ASN A 319 15.28 -18.00 -2.06
C ASN A 319 14.06 -17.67 -1.18
N ARG A 320 12.90 -17.36 -1.78
CA ARG A 320 11.66 -16.96 -1.08
C ARG A 320 10.94 -18.20 -0.53
N ILE A 321 11.52 -18.78 0.51
CA ILE A 321 11.06 -20.02 1.18
C ILE A 321 9.67 -19.89 1.80
N PRO A 322 8.93 -21.00 2.02
CA PRO A 322 7.65 -20.95 2.73
C PRO A 322 7.79 -20.43 4.17
N VAL A 323 7.13 -19.31 4.46
CA VAL A 323 7.10 -18.66 5.78
C VAL A 323 5.69 -18.23 6.15
N LEU A 324 5.41 -18.12 7.44
CA LEU A 324 4.07 -17.81 7.95
C LEU A 324 3.70 -16.33 7.76
N SER A 325 2.53 -16.09 7.17
CA SER A 325 1.85 -14.79 7.15
C SER A 325 0.84 -14.66 8.30
N TRP A 326 0.03 -15.70 8.51
CA TRP A 326 -1.05 -15.71 9.49
C TRP A 326 -1.31 -17.10 10.11
N ILE A 327 -1.80 -17.13 11.34
CA ILE A 327 -2.24 -18.34 12.06
C ILE A 327 -3.63 -18.14 12.68
N HIS A 328 -4.50 -19.13 12.53
CA HIS A 328 -5.84 -19.09 13.10
C HIS A 328 -5.79 -19.20 14.63
N PRO A 329 -6.47 -18.30 15.38
CA PRO A 329 -6.34 -18.23 16.83
C PRO A 329 -6.87 -19.48 17.54
N GLU A 330 -7.90 -20.14 17.00
CA GLU A 330 -8.49 -21.35 17.59
C GLU A 330 -7.92 -22.64 16.98
N ASN A 331 -8.34 -23.00 15.75
CA ASN A 331 -8.03 -24.28 15.11
C ASN A 331 -6.56 -24.48 14.67
N LYS A 332 -5.72 -23.44 14.76
CA LYS A 332 -4.27 -23.43 14.42
C LYS A 332 -3.91 -23.79 12.97
N THR A 333 -4.84 -23.70 12.01
CA THR A 333 -4.46 -23.68 10.58
C THR A 333 -3.68 -22.41 10.27
N VAL A 334 -2.80 -22.46 9.26
CA VAL A 334 -1.94 -21.32 8.89
C VAL A 334 -2.07 -20.94 7.42
N ILE A 335 -1.77 -19.67 7.13
CA ILE A 335 -1.41 -19.18 5.79
C ILE A 335 0.11 -19.03 5.75
N VAL A 336 0.77 -19.79 4.89
CA VAL A 336 2.19 -19.61 4.55
C VAL A 336 2.34 -19.12 3.11
N ARG A 337 3.41 -18.37 2.81
CA ARG A 337 3.68 -17.81 1.49
C ARG A 337 5.10 -18.10 1.01
N CYS A 338 5.27 -18.27 -0.31
CA CYS A 338 6.57 -18.47 -0.95
C CYS A 338 6.57 -18.05 -2.43
N SER A 339 7.69 -18.28 -3.11
CA SER A 339 7.78 -18.35 -4.57
C SER A 339 7.67 -19.80 -5.08
N GLN A 340 7.59 -19.95 -6.41
CA GLN A 340 7.57 -21.28 -7.05
C GLN A 340 8.82 -22.12 -6.73
N PRO A 341 8.69 -23.46 -6.74
CA PRO A 341 9.83 -24.37 -6.73
C PRO A 341 10.59 -24.38 -8.07
N LEU A 342 11.89 -24.66 -8.03
CA LEU A 342 12.82 -24.69 -9.17
C LEU A 342 12.93 -26.10 -9.79
N VAL A 343 11.77 -26.65 -10.17
CA VAL A 343 11.62 -28.02 -10.71
C VAL A 343 12.27 -28.17 -12.10
N GLY A 344 12.03 -27.20 -12.98
CA GLY A 344 12.46 -27.22 -14.38
C GLY A 344 11.86 -28.37 -15.22
N MET A 345 12.26 -28.42 -16.49
CA MET A 345 11.85 -29.50 -17.41
C MET A 345 12.31 -30.89 -16.94
N SER A 346 13.47 -30.96 -16.29
CA SER A 346 14.06 -32.23 -15.81
C SER A 346 13.33 -32.84 -14.60
N GLY A 347 12.28 -32.21 -14.08
CA GLY A 347 11.54 -32.74 -12.93
C GLY A 347 12.37 -32.78 -11.65
N LYS A 348 13.24 -31.78 -11.42
CA LYS A 348 14.10 -31.72 -10.24
C LYS A 348 13.24 -31.70 -8.97
N ARG A 349 13.73 -32.41 -7.96
CA ARG A 349 13.14 -32.55 -6.64
C ARG A 349 14.13 -32.07 -5.58
N ASN A 350 13.60 -31.61 -4.45
CA ASN A 350 14.42 -31.25 -3.29
C ASN A 350 13.79 -31.89 -2.05
N LYS A 351 14.49 -32.85 -1.45
CA LYS A 351 14.01 -33.61 -0.28
C LYS A 351 13.88 -32.74 0.96
N ASP A 352 14.64 -31.65 1.08
CA ASP A 352 14.52 -30.71 2.18
C ASP A 352 13.26 -29.83 2.03
N ASP A 353 12.90 -29.40 0.81
CA ASP A 353 11.65 -28.67 0.53
C ASP A 353 10.42 -29.57 0.74
N GLU A 354 10.43 -30.79 0.19
CA GLU A 354 9.39 -31.82 0.41
C GLU A 354 9.16 -32.06 1.92
N LYS A 355 10.24 -32.33 2.66
CA LYS A 355 10.20 -32.50 4.13
C LYS A 355 9.75 -31.22 4.85
N TYR A 356 10.13 -30.04 4.37
CA TYR A 356 9.77 -28.78 5.02
C TYR A 356 8.27 -28.47 4.87
N LEU A 357 7.65 -28.77 3.72
CA LEU A 357 6.19 -28.69 3.57
C LEU A 357 5.47 -29.70 4.47
N ASP A 358 5.99 -30.91 4.62
CA ASP A 358 5.47 -31.88 5.57
C ASP A 358 5.60 -31.40 7.03
N VAL A 359 6.71 -30.76 7.40
CA VAL A 359 6.89 -30.16 8.72
C VAL A 359 5.93 -29.00 8.97
N ILE A 360 5.60 -28.19 7.94
CA ILE A 360 4.54 -27.17 8.02
C ILE A 360 3.19 -27.83 8.29
N ARG A 361 2.82 -28.86 7.52
CA ARG A 361 1.58 -29.63 7.72
C ARG A 361 1.49 -30.21 9.14
N GLU A 362 2.58 -30.78 9.64
CA GLU A 362 2.67 -31.37 10.99
C GLU A 362 2.57 -30.36 12.15
N THR A 363 2.65 -29.05 11.90
CA THR A 363 2.39 -28.04 12.95
C THR A 363 0.95 -28.09 13.47
N ASN A 364 0.03 -28.68 12.71
CA ASN A 364 -1.28 -29.09 13.21
C ASN A 364 -1.54 -30.57 12.83
N LYS A 365 -1.42 -31.45 13.83
CA LYS A 365 -1.56 -32.90 13.67
C LYS A 365 -2.95 -33.38 13.22
N GLN A 366 -3.96 -32.52 13.22
CA GLN A 366 -5.29 -32.83 12.68
C GLN A 366 -5.33 -32.77 11.14
N ILE A 367 -4.30 -32.21 10.50
CA ILE A 367 -4.25 -31.95 9.06
C ILE A 367 -3.57 -33.11 8.32
N SER A 368 -4.35 -33.81 7.50
CA SER A 368 -3.89 -34.93 6.67
C SER A 368 -3.12 -34.49 5.42
N LYS A 369 -3.49 -33.37 4.80
CA LYS A 369 -2.83 -32.79 3.62
C LYS A 369 -2.66 -31.28 3.73
N LEU A 370 -1.55 -30.74 3.23
CA LEU A 370 -1.33 -29.31 3.00
C LEU A 370 -2.00 -28.87 1.69
N THR A 371 -2.85 -27.85 1.72
CA THR A 371 -3.41 -27.30 0.48
C THR A 371 -2.47 -26.25 -0.13
N ILE A 372 -2.10 -26.41 -1.39
CA ILE A 372 -1.25 -25.49 -2.15
C ILE A 372 -2.11 -24.72 -3.15
N TYR A 373 -2.05 -23.38 -3.09
CA TYR A 373 -2.68 -22.48 -4.04
C TYR A 373 -1.60 -21.78 -4.88
N ASP A 374 -1.44 -22.21 -6.13
CA ASP A 374 -0.69 -21.48 -7.14
C ASP A 374 -1.62 -20.44 -7.78
N ALA A 375 -1.29 -19.16 -7.61
CA ALA A 375 -2.10 -18.08 -8.15
C ALA A 375 -2.22 -18.09 -9.68
N ARG A 376 -1.35 -18.80 -10.40
CA ARG A 376 -1.25 -18.76 -11.86
C ARG A 376 -2.32 -19.63 -12.53
N PRO A 377 -2.65 -19.35 -13.81
CA PRO A 377 -3.18 -20.35 -14.70
C PRO A 377 -2.21 -21.53 -14.87
N SER A 378 -2.75 -22.74 -14.96
CA SER A 378 -1.95 -23.97 -15.15
C SER A 378 -0.97 -23.87 -16.33
N VAL A 379 -1.43 -23.34 -17.47
CA VAL A 379 -0.60 -23.10 -18.66
C VAL A 379 0.61 -22.20 -18.38
N ASN A 380 0.45 -21.19 -17.50
CA ASN A 380 1.54 -20.29 -17.11
C ASN A 380 2.50 -20.96 -16.12
N ALA A 381 2.02 -21.85 -15.25
CA ALA A 381 2.87 -22.65 -14.37
C ALA A 381 3.70 -23.67 -15.17
N VAL A 382 3.10 -24.32 -16.18
CA VAL A 382 3.80 -25.19 -17.15
C VAL A 382 4.85 -24.40 -17.95
N ALA A 383 4.52 -23.19 -18.44
CA ALA A 383 5.49 -22.33 -19.10
C ALA A 383 6.67 -21.94 -18.20
N ASN A 384 6.43 -21.69 -16.91
CA ASN A 384 7.51 -21.46 -15.93
C ASN A 384 8.34 -22.73 -15.67
N LYS A 385 7.75 -23.93 -15.73
CA LYS A 385 8.49 -25.20 -15.67
C LYS A 385 9.47 -25.34 -16.83
N ALA A 386 9.11 -24.86 -18.03
CA ALA A 386 10.01 -24.82 -19.17
C ALA A 386 11.25 -23.91 -18.93
N THR A 387 11.10 -22.83 -18.17
CA THR A 387 12.17 -21.86 -17.86
C THR A 387 12.89 -22.10 -16.53
N GLY A 388 12.75 -23.28 -15.93
CA GLY A 388 13.48 -23.68 -14.72
C GLY A 388 12.71 -23.49 -13.40
N GLY A 389 11.54 -22.84 -13.42
CA GLY A 389 10.58 -22.81 -12.31
C GLY A 389 9.71 -24.07 -12.27
N GLY A 390 8.45 -23.94 -11.90
CA GLY A 390 7.50 -25.05 -11.89
C GLY A 390 6.47 -24.95 -10.77
N TYR A 391 5.97 -26.10 -10.33
CA TYR A 391 4.97 -26.26 -9.29
C TYR A 391 5.13 -27.64 -8.64
N GLU A 392 4.57 -27.80 -7.45
CA GLU A 392 4.60 -29.00 -6.62
C GLU A 392 3.74 -30.12 -7.25
N SER A 393 4.38 -31.22 -7.66
CA SER A 393 3.70 -32.39 -8.26
C SER A 393 3.35 -33.46 -7.22
N ASP A 394 2.23 -34.15 -7.41
CA ASP A 394 1.74 -35.21 -6.52
C ASP A 394 2.78 -36.31 -6.22
N ASP A 395 3.57 -36.73 -7.22
CA ASP A 395 4.67 -37.72 -7.08
C ASP A 395 5.81 -37.28 -6.16
N ALA A 396 5.89 -35.98 -5.85
CA ALA A 396 6.90 -35.39 -4.98
C ALA A 396 6.31 -35.02 -3.61
N TYR A 397 5.14 -34.38 -3.61
CA TYR A 397 4.49 -33.83 -2.43
C TYR A 397 3.24 -34.62 -2.06
N HIS A 398 3.43 -35.91 -1.74
CA HIS A 398 2.36 -36.88 -1.46
C HIS A 398 1.30 -36.40 -0.43
N ASN A 399 1.74 -35.64 0.57
CA ASN A 399 0.89 -35.07 1.62
C ASN A 399 0.41 -33.64 1.30
N ALA A 400 0.41 -33.25 0.03
CA ALA A 400 -0.15 -32.01 -0.46
C ALA A 400 -1.27 -32.26 -1.49
N GLU A 401 -1.93 -31.18 -1.88
CA GLU A 401 -2.85 -31.08 -3.01
C GLU A 401 -2.71 -29.68 -3.61
N LEU A 402 -2.60 -29.56 -4.93
CA LEU A 402 -2.34 -28.28 -5.60
C LEU A 402 -3.55 -27.82 -6.43
N PHE A 403 -3.88 -26.54 -6.30
CA PHE A 403 -4.94 -25.86 -7.06
C PHE A 403 -4.36 -24.63 -7.78
N PHE A 404 -4.77 -24.45 -9.03
CA PHE A 404 -4.49 -23.25 -9.82
C PHE A 404 -5.66 -22.26 -9.70
N LEU A 405 -5.35 -20.97 -9.56
CA LEU A 405 -6.36 -19.91 -9.36
C LEU A 405 -6.58 -19.00 -10.59
N ASP A 406 -5.92 -19.30 -11.71
CA ASP A 406 -6.09 -18.62 -13.00
C ASP A 406 -5.84 -17.09 -13.02
N ILE A 407 -5.16 -16.54 -12.01
CA ILE A 407 -4.84 -15.11 -11.93
C ILE A 407 -3.64 -14.80 -12.85
N HIS A 408 -3.92 -14.03 -13.90
CA HIS A 408 -3.00 -13.71 -14.98
C HIS A 408 -1.77 -12.89 -14.53
N ASN A 409 -0.79 -12.73 -15.43
CA ASN A 409 0.47 -12.04 -15.11
C ASN A 409 0.35 -10.50 -15.18
N ILE A 410 1.42 -9.82 -14.74
CA ILE A 410 1.50 -8.36 -14.66
C ILE A 410 1.22 -7.63 -15.98
N HIS A 411 1.47 -8.25 -17.14
CA HIS A 411 1.27 -7.63 -18.45
C HIS A 411 -0.20 -7.63 -18.84
N VAL A 412 -0.93 -8.70 -18.52
CA VAL A 412 -2.39 -8.77 -18.72
C VAL A 412 -3.10 -7.72 -17.87
N MET A 413 -2.72 -7.60 -16.59
CA MET A 413 -3.32 -6.59 -15.68
C MET A 413 -3.04 -5.15 -16.13
N ARG A 414 -1.86 -4.87 -16.72
CA ARG A 414 -1.55 -3.57 -17.32
C ARG A 414 -2.44 -3.27 -18.52
N GLU A 415 -2.60 -4.22 -19.44
CA GLU A 415 -3.41 -4.01 -20.64
C GLU A 415 -4.91 -3.90 -20.30
N SER A 416 -5.38 -4.66 -19.31
CA SER A 416 -6.75 -4.55 -18.77
C SER A 416 -7.04 -3.14 -18.24
N LEU A 417 -6.18 -2.58 -17.36
CA LEU A 417 -6.37 -1.21 -16.85
C LEU A 417 -6.29 -0.16 -17.97
N LYS A 418 -5.39 -0.35 -18.94
CA LYS A 418 -5.30 0.54 -20.12
C LYS A 418 -6.64 0.57 -20.88
N LYS A 419 -7.27 -0.57 -21.12
CA LYS A 419 -8.60 -0.63 -21.72
C LYS A 419 -9.67 0.06 -20.86
N VAL A 420 -9.63 -0.09 -19.53
CA VAL A 420 -10.55 0.65 -18.62
C VAL A 420 -10.40 2.15 -18.82
N ARG A 421 -9.16 2.68 -18.78
CA ARG A 421 -8.89 4.11 -18.99
C ARG A 421 -9.50 4.60 -20.31
N ASP A 422 -9.30 3.84 -21.38
CA ASP A 422 -9.70 4.20 -22.73
C ASP A 422 -11.23 4.24 -22.92
N ILE A 423 -12.03 3.68 -21.99
CA ILE A 423 -13.50 3.73 -22.00
C ILE A 423 -14.13 4.64 -20.92
N VAL A 424 -13.36 5.07 -19.91
CA VAL A 424 -13.86 5.92 -18.80
C VAL A 424 -13.44 7.40 -18.90
N TYR A 425 -12.38 7.72 -19.64
CA TYR A 425 -11.85 9.08 -19.71
C TYR A 425 -11.55 9.53 -21.16
N PRO A 426 -12.00 10.73 -21.59
CA PRO A 426 -12.73 11.71 -20.79
C PRO A 426 -14.23 11.45 -20.67
N ASN A 427 -14.86 10.79 -21.65
CA ASN A 427 -16.31 10.62 -21.72
C ASN A 427 -16.65 9.13 -21.81
N VAL A 428 -17.69 8.71 -21.10
CA VAL A 428 -18.24 7.35 -21.18
C VAL A 428 -19.22 7.25 -22.35
N GLU A 429 -19.17 6.15 -23.11
CA GLU A 429 -20.17 5.84 -24.13
C GLU A 429 -21.28 4.96 -23.55
N GLU A 430 -22.34 5.59 -23.06
CA GLU A 430 -23.44 4.93 -22.35
C GLU A 430 -24.12 3.80 -23.14
N SER A 431 -24.25 3.93 -24.47
CA SER A 431 -24.89 2.95 -25.36
C SER A 431 -24.26 1.57 -25.33
N HIS A 432 -22.97 1.50 -25.05
CA HIS A 432 -22.18 0.27 -25.10
C HIS A 432 -21.39 0.01 -23.81
N TRP A 433 -21.69 0.75 -22.73
CA TRP A 433 -20.94 0.72 -21.47
C TRP A 433 -20.64 -0.69 -20.95
N LEU A 434 -21.65 -1.55 -20.83
CA LEU A 434 -21.50 -2.90 -20.27
C LEU A 434 -20.58 -3.79 -21.14
N SER A 435 -20.77 -3.79 -22.46
CA SER A 435 -19.93 -4.54 -23.40
C SER A 435 -18.50 -3.99 -23.49
N SER A 436 -18.35 -2.66 -23.43
CA SER A 436 -17.05 -2.00 -23.37
C SER A 436 -16.30 -2.39 -22.11
N LEU A 437 -16.96 -2.33 -20.94
CA LEU A 437 -16.42 -2.74 -19.64
C LEU A 437 -16.04 -4.23 -19.61
N GLU A 438 -16.91 -5.11 -20.14
CA GLU A 438 -16.62 -6.55 -20.28
C GLU A 438 -15.35 -6.78 -21.10
N SER A 439 -15.19 -6.07 -22.22
CA SER A 439 -14.00 -6.20 -23.10
C SER A 439 -12.67 -5.78 -22.45
N THR A 440 -12.72 -5.07 -21.31
CA THR A 440 -11.53 -4.74 -20.49
C THR A 440 -11.02 -5.92 -19.67
N HIS A 441 -11.88 -6.89 -19.36
CA HIS A 441 -11.67 -7.98 -18.40
C HIS A 441 -11.31 -7.52 -16.96
N TRP A 442 -11.42 -6.23 -16.62
CA TRP A 442 -10.98 -5.73 -15.31
C TRP A 442 -11.75 -6.38 -14.16
N LEU A 443 -13.09 -6.35 -14.22
CA LEU A 443 -13.94 -6.98 -13.20
C LEU A 443 -13.81 -8.52 -13.18
N GLU A 444 -13.45 -9.14 -14.31
CA GLU A 444 -13.11 -10.58 -14.34
C GLU A 444 -11.82 -10.86 -13.55
N HIS A 445 -10.80 -10.02 -13.69
CA HIS A 445 -9.56 -10.13 -12.94
C HIS A 445 -9.76 -9.84 -11.44
N ILE A 446 -10.56 -8.83 -11.07
CA ILE A 446 -10.97 -8.56 -9.68
C ILE A 446 -11.73 -9.76 -9.09
N LYS A 447 -12.69 -10.34 -9.84
CA LYS A 447 -13.40 -11.56 -9.46
C LYS A 447 -12.44 -12.72 -9.21
N LEU A 448 -11.47 -12.98 -10.09
CA LEU A 448 -10.51 -14.07 -9.92
C LEU A 448 -9.64 -13.89 -8.66
N VAL A 449 -9.16 -12.67 -8.42
CA VAL A 449 -8.36 -12.34 -7.21
C VAL A 449 -9.18 -12.54 -5.93
N LEU A 450 -10.41 -12.02 -5.87
CA LEU A 450 -11.32 -12.24 -4.73
C LEU A 450 -11.69 -13.72 -4.55
N THR A 451 -12.01 -14.43 -5.63
CA THR A 451 -12.36 -15.86 -5.59
C THR A 451 -11.20 -16.70 -5.08
N GLY A 452 -9.96 -16.39 -5.46
CA GLY A 452 -8.77 -17.04 -4.92
C GLY A 452 -8.58 -16.75 -3.43
N ALA A 453 -8.77 -15.50 -2.99
CA ALA A 453 -8.67 -15.13 -1.58
C ALA A 453 -9.76 -15.80 -0.72
N ILE A 454 -10.98 -15.92 -1.23
CA ILE A 454 -12.10 -16.64 -0.59
C ILE A 454 -11.74 -18.13 -0.42
N GLN A 455 -11.15 -18.79 -1.42
CA GLN A 455 -10.71 -20.18 -1.31
C GLN A 455 -9.63 -20.38 -0.23
N VAL A 456 -8.65 -19.47 -0.17
CA VAL A 456 -7.62 -19.44 0.88
C VAL A 456 -8.26 -19.27 2.26
N ALA A 457 -9.21 -18.33 2.40
CA ALA A 457 -9.91 -18.06 3.66
C ALA A 457 -10.82 -19.21 4.12
N ASP A 458 -11.68 -19.76 3.25
CA ASP A 458 -12.56 -20.89 3.58
C ASP A 458 -11.75 -22.12 4.03
N ARG A 459 -10.65 -22.44 3.33
CA ARG A 459 -9.84 -23.61 3.65
C ARG A 459 -9.23 -23.55 5.06
N VAL A 460 -8.80 -22.35 5.46
CA VAL A 460 -8.20 -22.06 6.76
C VAL A 460 -9.27 -21.96 7.86
N SER A 461 -10.35 -21.20 7.61
CA SER A 461 -11.46 -21.01 8.56
C SER A 461 -12.17 -22.32 8.89
N SER A 462 -12.44 -23.16 7.88
CA SER A 462 -13.09 -24.46 8.07
C SER A 462 -12.26 -25.50 8.82
N GLY A 463 -11.00 -25.19 9.18
CA GLY A 463 -10.10 -26.07 9.92
C GLY A 463 -9.59 -27.28 9.11
N LYS A 464 -9.97 -27.39 7.83
CA LYS A 464 -9.70 -28.57 6.98
C LYS A 464 -8.23 -28.69 6.60
N SER A 465 -7.54 -27.57 6.36
CA SER A 465 -6.12 -27.57 6.03
C SER A 465 -5.44 -26.23 6.33
N SER A 466 -4.11 -26.26 6.39
CA SER A 466 -3.25 -25.09 6.29
C SER A 466 -2.91 -24.87 4.81
N VAL A 467 -2.73 -23.62 4.43
CA VAL A 467 -2.59 -23.24 3.03
C VAL A 467 -1.21 -22.66 2.75
N LEU A 468 -0.59 -23.12 1.67
CA LEU A 468 0.60 -22.51 1.09
C LEU A 468 0.19 -21.76 -0.18
N VAL A 469 0.46 -20.46 -0.20
CA VAL A 469 0.12 -19.58 -1.32
C VAL A 469 1.39 -19.14 -2.05
N HIS A 470 1.44 -19.35 -3.36
CA HIS A 470 2.56 -18.89 -4.18
C HIS A 470 2.11 -18.43 -5.58
N CYS A 471 3.08 -17.95 -6.36
CA CYS A 471 2.95 -17.75 -7.79
C CYS A 471 4.35 -17.97 -8.40
N SER A 472 4.75 -17.28 -9.48
CA SER A 472 6.15 -17.27 -9.94
C SER A 472 7.12 -16.72 -8.88
N ASP A 473 7.14 -15.41 -8.64
CA ASP A 473 8.11 -14.77 -7.71
C ASP A 473 7.61 -14.60 -6.27
N GLY A 474 6.32 -14.78 -5.97
CA GLY A 474 5.80 -14.71 -4.59
C GLY A 474 5.64 -13.29 -4.00
N TRP A 475 5.64 -12.23 -4.83
CA TRP A 475 5.50 -10.82 -4.40
C TRP A 475 4.35 -10.04 -5.05
N ASP A 476 3.69 -10.57 -6.09
CA ASP A 476 2.56 -9.91 -6.76
C ASP A 476 1.24 -10.55 -6.29
N ARG A 477 0.72 -11.52 -7.04
CA ARG A 477 -0.53 -12.24 -6.74
C ARG A 477 -0.54 -12.91 -5.36
N THR A 478 0.61 -13.38 -4.88
CA THR A 478 0.74 -13.94 -3.53
C THR A 478 0.46 -12.88 -2.45
N ALA A 479 0.88 -11.62 -2.64
CA ALA A 479 0.56 -10.54 -1.72
C ALA A 479 -0.94 -10.20 -1.77
N GLN A 480 -1.54 -10.14 -2.96
CA GLN A 480 -3.00 -9.98 -3.14
C GLN A 480 -3.77 -11.06 -2.37
N LEU A 481 -3.47 -12.34 -2.61
CA LEU A 481 -4.19 -13.47 -2.02
C LEU A 481 -4.04 -13.56 -0.50
N THR A 482 -2.82 -13.43 0.02
CA THR A 482 -2.58 -13.51 1.48
C THR A 482 -3.25 -12.35 2.21
N SER A 483 -3.06 -11.11 1.75
CA SER A 483 -3.63 -9.94 2.43
C SER A 483 -5.16 -9.90 2.36
N LEU A 484 -5.78 -10.27 1.23
CA LEU A 484 -7.24 -10.35 1.14
C LEU A 484 -7.84 -11.47 2.00
N ALA A 485 -7.21 -12.66 2.04
CA ALA A 485 -7.65 -13.73 2.93
C ALA A 485 -7.51 -13.34 4.41
N MET A 486 -6.43 -12.62 4.77
CA MET A 486 -6.23 -12.09 6.12
C MET A 486 -7.30 -11.06 6.52
N LEU A 487 -7.76 -10.20 5.60
CA LEU A 487 -8.88 -9.27 5.85
C LEU A 487 -10.22 -10.00 6.10
N MET A 488 -10.46 -11.10 5.39
CA MET A 488 -11.65 -11.94 5.59
C MET A 488 -11.60 -12.64 6.96
N LEU A 489 -10.44 -13.14 7.37
CA LEU A 489 -10.25 -13.98 8.56
C LEU A 489 -10.06 -13.20 9.88
N ASP A 490 -9.40 -12.04 9.85
CA ASP A 490 -8.94 -11.34 11.05
C ASP A 490 -9.44 -9.89 11.05
N SER A 491 -10.39 -9.59 11.94
CA SER A 491 -11.00 -8.26 12.05
C SER A 491 -10.02 -7.18 12.48
N PHE A 492 -8.86 -7.53 13.04
CA PHE A 492 -7.80 -6.57 13.33
C PHE A 492 -7.40 -5.78 12.08
N TYR A 493 -7.16 -6.47 10.96
CA TYR A 493 -6.73 -5.82 9.71
C TYR A 493 -7.83 -4.97 9.03
N ARG A 494 -9.06 -4.99 9.55
CA ARG A 494 -10.17 -4.14 9.10
C ARG A 494 -10.33 -2.85 9.91
N SER A 495 -9.54 -2.68 10.97
CA SER A 495 -9.26 -1.36 11.56
C SER A 495 -8.33 -0.54 10.65
N ILE A 496 -8.24 0.77 10.86
CA ILE A 496 -7.30 1.66 10.18
C ILE A 496 -5.87 1.17 10.44
N GLU A 497 -5.42 1.18 11.70
CA GLU A 497 -4.07 0.78 12.11
C GLU A 497 -3.71 -0.66 11.66
N GLY A 498 -4.67 -1.58 11.76
CA GLY A 498 -4.48 -2.95 11.27
C GLY A 498 -4.30 -3.03 9.76
N PHE A 499 -5.00 -2.21 8.96
CA PHE A 499 -4.80 -2.14 7.52
C PHE A 499 -3.42 -1.55 7.17
N GLU A 500 -2.97 -0.54 7.90
CA GLU A 500 -1.61 0.02 7.78
C GLU A 500 -0.56 -1.07 8.03
N ILE A 501 -0.72 -1.85 9.11
CA ILE A 501 0.12 -3.00 9.45
C ILE A 501 0.06 -4.10 8.38
N LEU A 502 -1.11 -4.38 7.80
CA LEU A 502 -1.28 -5.36 6.73
C LEU A 502 -0.49 -4.98 5.47
N VAL A 503 -0.54 -3.70 5.08
CA VAL A 503 0.23 -3.17 3.94
C VAL A 503 1.73 -3.19 4.25
N GLN A 504 2.14 -2.72 5.44
CA GLN A 504 3.53 -2.75 5.87
C GLN A 504 4.12 -4.18 5.89
N LYS A 505 3.33 -5.16 6.34
CA LYS A 505 3.69 -6.58 6.38
C LYS A 505 3.65 -7.24 5.00
N GLU A 506 2.45 -7.53 4.48
CA GLU A 506 2.28 -8.46 3.35
C GLU A 506 2.71 -7.86 1.99
N TRP A 507 2.84 -6.54 1.90
CA TRP A 507 3.28 -5.85 0.69
C TRP A 507 4.70 -5.29 0.82
N ILE A 508 4.96 -4.46 1.83
CA ILE A 508 6.22 -3.70 1.91
C ILE A 508 7.37 -4.58 2.43
N SER A 509 7.24 -5.19 3.61
CA SER A 509 8.31 -6.02 4.21
C SER A 509 8.54 -7.29 3.39
N PHE A 510 7.47 -7.89 2.85
CA PHE A 510 7.54 -9.03 1.94
C PHE A 510 7.98 -8.71 0.49
N GLY A 511 8.34 -7.46 0.19
CA GLY A 511 9.05 -7.10 -1.04
C GLY A 511 8.20 -7.09 -2.31
N HIS A 512 6.97 -6.57 -2.24
CA HIS A 512 6.28 -6.10 -3.43
C HIS A 512 7.11 -4.98 -4.09
N LYS A 513 7.31 -5.10 -5.40
CA LYS A 513 8.21 -4.23 -6.16
C LYS A 513 7.58 -2.89 -6.53
N PHE A 514 7.16 -2.10 -5.55
CA PHE A 514 6.47 -0.83 -5.78
C PHE A 514 7.21 0.08 -6.77
N ALA A 515 8.50 0.33 -6.58
CA ALA A 515 9.27 1.18 -7.49
C ALA A 515 9.27 0.71 -8.95
N SER A 516 9.40 -0.60 -9.20
CA SER A 516 9.31 -1.16 -10.57
C SER A 516 7.86 -1.21 -11.10
N ARG A 517 6.88 -1.48 -10.24
CA ARG A 517 5.47 -1.60 -10.63
C ARG A 517 4.83 -0.25 -10.95
N ILE A 518 5.30 0.83 -10.32
CA ILE A 518 4.76 2.19 -10.45
C ILE A 518 5.67 3.11 -11.30
N GLY A 519 6.98 2.85 -11.35
CA GLY A 519 7.95 3.71 -12.03
C GLY A 519 8.03 5.11 -11.40
N HIS A 520 8.40 5.18 -10.12
CA HIS A 520 8.58 6.47 -9.44
C HIS A 520 9.72 7.26 -10.06
N GLY A 521 9.45 8.47 -10.53
CA GLY A 521 10.45 9.40 -11.08
C GLY A 521 11.23 8.90 -12.30
N ASP A 522 10.75 7.87 -13.01
CA ASP A 522 11.35 7.34 -14.22
C ASP A 522 10.49 7.65 -15.45
N LYS A 523 11.14 8.18 -16.49
CA LYS A 523 10.56 8.56 -17.78
C LYS A 523 10.21 7.39 -18.70
N ASN A 524 10.68 6.16 -18.41
CA ASN A 524 10.40 4.98 -19.24
C ASN A 524 8.96 4.47 -19.07
N HIS A 525 7.99 5.20 -19.62
CA HIS A 525 6.57 4.84 -19.58
C HIS A 525 6.22 3.54 -20.31
N THR A 526 7.15 3.01 -21.12
CA THR A 526 7.04 1.72 -21.84
C THR A 526 7.57 0.52 -21.07
N ASP A 527 8.09 0.71 -19.85
CA ASP A 527 8.61 -0.37 -19.01
C ASP A 527 7.57 -1.48 -18.79
N THR A 528 7.93 -2.70 -19.17
CA THR A 528 7.06 -3.88 -19.10
C THR A 528 6.93 -4.45 -17.69
N ASP A 529 7.72 -3.98 -16.71
CA ASP A 529 7.54 -4.29 -15.29
C ASP A 529 6.45 -3.45 -14.60
N ARG A 530 6.00 -2.33 -15.20
CA ARG A 530 4.92 -1.49 -14.65
C ARG A 530 3.57 -2.21 -14.71
N SER A 531 2.83 -2.26 -13.60
CA SER A 531 1.57 -3.00 -13.51
C SER A 531 0.74 -2.65 -12.25
N PRO A 532 -0.60 -2.56 -12.34
CA PRO A 532 -1.47 -2.05 -11.27
C PRO A 532 -1.81 -3.08 -10.18
N ILE A 533 -0.83 -3.87 -9.72
CA ILE A 533 -1.08 -5.00 -8.80
C ILE A 533 -1.59 -4.55 -7.42
N PHE A 534 -1.04 -3.46 -6.87
CA PHE A 534 -1.54 -2.89 -5.61
C PHE A 534 -2.88 -2.15 -5.79
N LEU A 535 -3.12 -1.51 -6.95
CA LEU A 535 -4.42 -0.93 -7.29
C LEU A 535 -5.51 -2.00 -7.34
N GLN A 536 -5.24 -3.16 -7.96
CA GLN A 536 -6.18 -4.30 -7.94
C GLN A 536 -6.47 -4.82 -6.54
N PHE A 537 -5.49 -4.76 -5.63
CA PHE A 537 -5.73 -5.09 -4.23
C PHE A 537 -6.66 -4.08 -3.56
N VAL A 538 -6.42 -2.78 -3.72
CA VAL A 538 -7.26 -1.73 -3.15
C VAL A 538 -8.69 -1.77 -3.74
N ASP A 539 -8.84 -2.08 -5.04
CA ASP A 539 -10.14 -2.35 -5.67
C ASP A 539 -10.82 -3.55 -4.98
N CYS A 540 -10.16 -4.70 -4.83
CA CYS A 540 -10.71 -5.85 -4.08
C CYS A 540 -11.12 -5.50 -2.64
N VAL A 541 -10.37 -4.63 -1.94
CA VAL A 541 -10.73 -4.13 -0.59
C VAL A 541 -11.97 -3.23 -0.66
N TRP A 542 -12.06 -2.35 -1.66
CA TRP A 542 -13.23 -1.52 -1.93
C TRP A 542 -14.47 -2.39 -2.21
N GLN A 543 -14.37 -3.45 -3.04
CA GLN A 543 -15.47 -4.39 -3.30
C GLN A 543 -15.99 -5.01 -1.99
N MET A 544 -15.10 -5.43 -1.09
CA MET A 544 -15.48 -5.95 0.23
C MET A 544 -16.13 -4.86 1.09
N SER A 545 -15.63 -3.62 1.08
CA SER A 545 -16.24 -2.52 1.84
C SER A 545 -17.66 -2.17 1.35
N LYS A 546 -17.95 -2.31 0.05
CA LYS A 546 -19.29 -2.08 -0.50
C LYS A 546 -20.26 -3.22 -0.17
N GLN A 547 -19.78 -4.46 -0.12
CA GLN A 547 -20.59 -5.63 0.28
C GLN A 547 -20.80 -5.72 1.80
N PHE A 548 -19.86 -5.22 2.60
CA PHE A 548 -19.86 -5.28 4.06
C PHE A 548 -19.63 -3.88 4.67
N PRO A 549 -20.60 -2.95 4.53
CA PRO A 549 -20.42 -1.52 4.82
C PRO A 549 -20.18 -1.17 6.30
N THR A 550 -20.33 -2.13 7.21
CA THR A 550 -20.07 -1.98 8.65
C THR A 550 -18.88 -2.81 9.15
N ALA A 551 -18.17 -3.52 8.26
CA ALA A 551 -17.11 -4.46 8.63
C ALA A 551 -15.70 -3.85 8.68
N PHE A 552 -15.54 -2.60 8.21
CA PHE A 552 -14.29 -1.87 8.10
C PHE A 552 -14.40 -0.53 8.84
N GLU A 553 -13.33 -0.11 9.54
CA GLU A 553 -13.26 1.19 10.22
C GLU A 553 -12.98 2.33 9.23
N PHE A 554 -12.19 2.04 8.18
CA PHE A 554 -11.90 2.98 7.11
C PHE A 554 -12.98 2.99 6.03
N ASN A 555 -13.05 4.09 5.26
CA ASN A 555 -13.98 4.26 4.14
C ASN A 555 -13.23 4.44 2.80
N GLU A 556 -13.99 4.63 1.73
CA GLU A 556 -13.52 4.85 0.37
C GLU A 556 -12.49 5.97 0.21
N GLN A 557 -12.62 7.08 0.94
CA GLN A 557 -11.67 8.20 0.88
C GLN A 557 -10.27 7.79 1.36
N PHE A 558 -10.17 6.96 2.41
CA PHE A 558 -8.88 6.44 2.89
C PHE A 558 -8.19 5.57 1.82
N LEU A 559 -8.97 4.74 1.12
CA LEU A 559 -8.47 3.90 0.02
C LEU A 559 -8.01 4.75 -1.18
N ILE A 560 -8.76 5.81 -1.53
CA ILE A 560 -8.38 6.75 -2.59
C ILE A 560 -7.07 7.46 -2.23
N ILE A 561 -6.92 7.97 -1.00
CA ILE A 561 -5.71 8.70 -0.61
C ILE A 561 -4.48 7.77 -0.60
N ILE A 562 -4.63 6.50 -0.24
CA ILE A 562 -3.56 5.50 -0.38
C ILE A 562 -3.10 5.37 -1.84
N LEU A 563 -4.02 5.42 -2.81
CA LEU A 563 -3.71 5.36 -4.23
C LEU A 563 -3.14 6.68 -4.78
N ASP A 564 -3.59 7.84 -4.30
CA ASP A 564 -2.97 9.12 -4.63
C ASP A 564 -1.51 9.15 -4.14
N HIS A 565 -1.28 8.70 -2.91
CA HIS A 565 0.06 8.70 -2.33
C HIS A 565 0.98 7.59 -2.84
N LEU A 566 0.43 6.47 -3.32
CA LEU A 566 1.15 5.48 -4.14
C LEU A 566 1.86 6.14 -5.32
N TYR A 567 1.25 7.13 -5.98
CA TYR A 567 1.86 7.82 -7.12
C TYR A 567 2.65 9.07 -6.74
N SER A 568 2.15 9.84 -5.76
CA SER A 568 2.62 11.20 -5.45
C SER A 568 4.13 11.34 -5.22
N CYS A 569 4.76 10.33 -4.63
CA CYS A 569 6.12 10.40 -4.10
C CYS A 569 6.33 11.57 -3.11
N ARG A 570 5.27 12.02 -2.42
CA ARG A 570 5.34 12.93 -1.25
C ARG A 570 6.07 12.33 -0.04
N PHE A 571 6.18 11.00 -0.09
CA PHE A 571 6.02 10.11 1.05
C PHE A 571 6.85 8.83 0.80
N GLY A 572 7.45 8.30 1.85
CA GLY A 572 8.40 7.18 1.81
C GLY A 572 7.75 5.80 1.73
N THR A 573 6.46 5.68 2.10
CA THR A 573 5.74 4.40 2.24
C THR A 573 5.93 3.48 1.04
N PHE A 574 5.72 3.96 -0.18
CA PHE A 574 5.69 3.11 -1.37
C PHE A 574 6.98 3.13 -2.20
N LEU A 575 8.07 3.73 -1.71
CA LEU A 575 9.34 3.76 -2.44
C LEU A 575 10.09 2.42 -2.40
N PHE A 576 11.05 2.23 -3.32
CA PHE A 576 11.89 1.03 -3.43
C PHE A 576 11.12 -0.28 -3.70
N ASN A 577 11.82 -1.42 -3.61
CA ASN A 577 11.33 -2.73 -4.04
C ASN A 577 11.36 -3.83 -2.95
N CYS A 578 12.01 -3.59 -1.81
CA CYS A 578 12.05 -4.51 -0.66
C CYS A 578 12.57 -3.80 0.61
N GLU A 579 12.39 -4.43 1.77
CA GLU A 579 12.87 -3.94 3.08
C GLU A 579 14.37 -3.63 3.07
N SER A 580 15.20 -4.56 2.61
CA SER A 580 16.66 -4.38 2.54
C SER A 580 17.13 -3.20 1.68
N ALA A 581 16.34 -2.80 0.67
CA ALA A 581 16.64 -1.62 -0.15
C ALA A 581 16.26 -0.31 0.56
N ARG A 582 15.20 -0.34 1.38
CA ARG A 582 14.76 0.79 2.21
C ARG A 582 15.75 1.07 3.32
N GLU A 583 16.20 0.03 4.04
CA GLU A 583 17.19 0.18 5.12
C GLU A 583 18.55 0.67 4.61
N ARG A 584 19.06 0.13 3.50
CA ARG A 584 20.35 0.54 2.91
C ARG A 584 20.40 2.01 2.46
N GLN A 585 19.24 2.64 2.26
CA GLN A 585 19.13 4.05 1.87
C GLN A 585 18.88 4.96 3.08
N GLN A 586 19.15 4.48 4.31
CA GLN A 586 19.12 5.29 5.53
C GLN A 586 20.51 5.64 6.09
N PRO A 587 21.30 6.53 5.47
CA PRO A 587 22.37 7.24 6.15
C PRO A 587 21.77 8.41 6.95
N ASN A 588 21.05 8.08 8.03
CA ASN A 588 20.83 8.94 9.19
C ASN A 588 20.68 10.46 8.89
N PRO A 589 19.58 10.93 8.25
CA PRO A 589 18.25 10.46 8.66
C PRO A 589 17.09 10.47 7.62
N VAL A 590 16.13 9.55 7.84
CA VAL A 590 14.71 9.76 7.47
C VAL A 590 14.04 10.50 8.65
N GLU A 591 14.51 11.71 8.98
CA GLU A 591 14.23 12.35 10.30
C GLU A 591 12.83 12.92 10.45
N GLN A 592 12.02 12.91 9.39
CA GLN A 592 10.57 12.86 9.55
C GLN A 592 10.01 11.56 8.99
N ARG A 593 9.80 10.62 9.92
CA ARG A 593 8.46 10.25 10.33
C ARG A 593 7.51 10.04 9.16
N TYR A 594 7.43 8.78 8.74
CA TYR A 594 6.25 8.24 8.06
C TYR A 594 5.07 8.57 8.96
N MET A 595 4.31 9.58 8.59
CA MET A 595 3.03 9.92 9.22
C MET A 595 1.88 9.73 8.25
N GLU A 596 2.14 8.91 7.25
CA GLU A 596 1.52 8.95 5.93
C GLU A 596 0.20 8.17 5.88
N LEU A 597 -0.21 7.57 7.00
CA LEU A 597 -1.49 6.89 7.18
C LEU A 597 -2.25 7.45 8.39
N LEU A 598 -1.56 7.83 9.48
CA LEU A 598 -2.21 8.50 10.63
C LEU A 598 -2.45 10.01 10.43
N ALA A 599 -1.69 10.74 9.61
CA ALA A 599 -2.08 12.08 9.19
C ALA A 599 -3.30 12.03 8.26
N LEU A 600 -3.44 10.94 7.49
CA LEU A 600 -4.67 10.67 6.75
C LEU A 600 -5.80 10.32 7.71
N ARG A 601 -5.54 9.60 8.81
CA ARG A 601 -6.52 9.38 9.89
C ARG A 601 -6.97 10.71 10.52
N ASP A 602 -6.09 11.66 10.77
CA ASP A 602 -6.48 12.97 11.35
C ASP A 602 -7.29 13.81 10.34
N GLU A 603 -6.88 13.86 9.06
CA GLU A 603 -7.65 14.50 7.99
C GLU A 603 -9.00 13.80 7.75
N TYR A 604 -9.01 12.46 7.84
CA TYR A 604 -10.20 11.60 7.72
C TYR A 604 -11.15 11.79 8.90
N ILE A 605 -10.68 11.77 10.15
CA ILE A 605 -11.50 11.96 11.35
C ILE A 605 -12.15 13.35 11.29
N LYS A 606 -11.34 14.39 11.01
CA LYS A 606 -11.85 15.75 10.83
C LYS A 606 -12.94 15.81 9.74
N ARG A 607 -12.72 15.15 8.60
CA ARG A 607 -13.69 15.14 7.48
C ARG A 607 -14.91 14.25 7.76
N LEU A 608 -14.77 13.22 8.60
CA LEU A 608 -15.86 12.38 9.10
C LEU A 608 -16.76 13.19 10.06
N GLU A 609 -16.15 13.95 10.97
CA GLU A 609 -16.82 14.90 11.86
C GLU A 609 -17.57 15.97 11.06
N GLU A 610 -16.92 16.60 10.08
CA GLU A 610 -17.53 17.58 9.16
C GLU A 610 -18.75 16.99 8.41
N LEU A 611 -18.66 15.75 7.91
CA LEU A 611 -19.77 15.08 7.23
C LEU A 611 -20.91 14.67 8.18
N GLN A 612 -20.59 14.25 9.41
CA GLN A 612 -21.60 13.94 10.44
C GLN A 612 -22.35 15.20 10.89
N LEU A 613 -21.66 16.33 11.04
CA LEU A 613 -22.25 17.66 11.28
C LEU A 613 -23.16 18.08 10.13
N ALA A 614 -22.72 17.95 8.88
CA ALA A 614 -23.50 18.30 7.69
C ALA A 614 -24.79 17.46 7.54
N ASN A 615 -24.74 16.17 7.87
CA ASN A 615 -25.95 15.32 7.90
C ASN A 615 -26.87 15.67 9.07
N SER A 616 -26.32 15.99 10.25
CA SER A 616 -27.12 16.39 11.42
C SER A 616 -27.89 17.68 11.16
N ALA A 617 -27.28 18.66 10.47
CA ALA A 617 -27.93 19.89 10.06
C ALA A 617 -29.10 19.67 9.07
N LYS A 618 -28.99 18.70 8.15
CA LYS A 618 -30.08 18.33 7.23
C LYS A 618 -31.25 17.61 7.90
N LEU A 619 -31.04 17.05 9.09
CA LEU A 619 -32.10 16.41 9.90
C LEU A 619 -32.79 17.38 10.88
N SER A 620 -32.30 18.63 11.00
CA SER A 620 -32.92 19.67 11.84
C SER A 620 -33.92 20.57 11.11
N ASP A 621 -34.07 20.46 9.79
CA ASP A 621 -35.10 21.19 9.05
C ASP A 621 -36.50 20.59 9.33
N PRO A 622 -37.50 21.41 9.72
CA PRO A 622 -38.82 20.90 10.09
C PRO A 622 -39.63 20.42 8.87
N PRO A 623 -40.41 19.33 8.99
CA PRO A 623 -41.13 18.75 7.86
C PRO A 623 -42.28 19.65 7.39
N THR A 624 -42.19 20.13 6.14
CA THR A 624 -43.34 20.72 5.44
C THR A 624 -44.38 19.66 5.07
N SER A 625 -45.65 19.97 5.32
CA SER A 625 -46.79 19.04 5.16
C SER A 625 -47.04 18.60 3.71
N PRO A 626 -47.51 17.36 3.47
CA PRO A 626 -47.70 16.82 2.13
C PRO A 626 -48.99 17.31 1.45
N SER A 627 -48.88 17.77 0.21
CA SER A 627 -49.99 17.92 -0.73
C SER A 627 -49.98 16.80 -1.79
N SER A 628 -51.18 16.34 -2.16
CA SER A 628 -51.46 15.14 -2.97
C SER A 628 -50.79 15.09 -4.36
N PRO A 629 -50.65 13.90 -4.98
CA PRO A 629 -49.73 13.70 -6.10
C PRO A 629 -50.30 14.14 -7.45
N SER A 630 -49.43 14.61 -8.33
CA SER A 630 -49.66 14.69 -9.78
C SER A 630 -48.40 14.26 -10.51
N GLN A 631 -48.57 13.50 -11.58
CA GLN A 631 -47.49 12.80 -12.28
C GLN A 631 -46.54 13.78 -12.96
N MET A 632 -45.25 13.76 -12.59
CA MET A 632 -44.14 13.98 -13.52
C MET A 632 -42.96 13.08 -13.12
N VAL A 633 -42.34 12.45 -14.12
CA VAL A 633 -41.14 11.61 -13.94
C VAL A 633 -39.93 12.54 -13.75
N PRO A 634 -39.17 12.46 -12.64
CA PRO A 634 -37.96 13.26 -12.49
C PRO A 634 -36.79 12.62 -13.25
N HIS A 635 -36.18 13.40 -14.14
CA HIS A 635 -34.84 13.12 -14.65
C HIS A 635 -33.85 12.98 -13.48
N VAL A 636 -33.02 11.94 -13.50
CA VAL A 636 -31.88 11.83 -12.60
C VAL A 636 -30.83 12.86 -13.04
N GLN A 637 -30.73 13.97 -12.32
CA GLN A 637 -29.56 14.83 -12.38
C GLN A 637 -28.43 14.18 -11.57
N THR A 638 -27.44 13.63 -12.26
CA THR A 638 -26.14 13.32 -11.67
C THR A 638 -25.39 14.62 -11.41
N HIS A 639 -25.09 14.91 -10.16
CA HIS A 639 -24.11 15.94 -9.81
C HIS A 639 -22.70 15.38 -10.04
N PHE A 640 -21.97 16.06 -10.92
CA PHE A 640 -20.50 15.98 -11.01
C PHE A 640 -19.86 16.78 -9.86
#